data_AF-D3HRM5-F1
#
_entry.id   AF-D3HRM5-F1
#
_cell.length_a   1.000
_cell.length_b   1.000
_cell.length_c   1.000
_cell.angle_alpha   90.00
_cell.angle_beta   90.00
_cell.angle_gamma   90.00
#
_symmetry.space_group_name_H-M   'P 1'
#
loop_
_entity.id
_entity.type
_entity.pdbx_description
1 polymer ?
#
loop_
_entity_poly.entity_id
_entity_poly.type
_entity_poly.pdbx_seq_one_letter_code
_entity_poly.pdbx_strand_id
1 'polypeptide(L)'
;MEHQIHTVKELIQKATLELGCLGRSLVKLNRDEALTTSTHRIQETFLQLQESQIKLGESEFAEALHFKKHVNDAYGITQTYDSLLKSMAENISDTQKSMELETSSIESLIEQQKEREKFLRAAKVKLIQFKNDLAETSELYIPADKIPKHELINYLECTSSTELMQFFDQLYANEKNANSWGGWNFTRLKNYWNHNTAFLTVSDLEYDLSTTSGYIDYKIQLIEQELAGTENKPEGVGTSQPNLWDLQKSYQTAIYKKHEDKIRLSQLHTEKDKLEAEKNEKLEELNAEYALLKQSFEKAKLAHQLSYLSHSQAVCALDILRIGYALTDIEEKEISFNKVLKEFSQFKNDDLIVQIQDCEEELTKISDSMSEAAYEEKSVNELVTHVESSILYLEKEWEKIFSFTLGIIPPIEVNRELHQELQILKRKMYGSLEEKGLNAKYVTLKTKIADQKIALPILKELAEIQINTIRLLEKADLIASYSPIDRKQLYEEINQLQSQIEKRMAAIREFSNGIVQEKFVVTIQKLQELTQARDTIEHLQKLRKINEIYSRFIQRIEACKSDMVLARKKLLREIDAFTNGELGASLNEIRKNNDSKVQNELLPILKMHAKIDFFSRLYAPNSLFDEMEKEEDKQNIFKQLNRVIAEYKIFIQRYNELPQRAAIVKQALYTDIINFQHSEPVITLEELHDNDDSEIQGQMTLISNLKSNLNEFMANHNEKEIKKEIEFDNARANLEEKYFGVNSIFENYLQERAHTFWFKDFLSSLASFALGCIGYKSDAQLRQGYLDELHTSLQLYQENSSEKNTRKLFQKINYGLTQFSPRNKIDEEGYDKSLNSKLSRFRKELRYVQEKYAVHETEENQHLFKHYHQIQN
;
A
#
# COMPACT_ATOMS: atom_id res chain seq x y z
N MET A 1 32.05 -24.86 61.53
CA MET A 1 31.89 -23.47 61.09
C MET A 1 31.26 -23.38 59.70
N GLU A 2 31.77 -24.08 58.69
CA GLU A 2 31.18 -24.11 57.33
C GLU A 2 29.73 -24.62 57.28
N HIS A 3 29.38 -25.66 58.05
CA HIS A 3 28.01 -26.17 58.11
C HIS A 3 27.01 -25.13 58.65
N GLN A 4 27.39 -24.36 59.69
CA GLN A 4 26.55 -23.28 60.23
C GLN A 4 26.40 -22.11 59.26
N ILE A 5 27.45 -21.79 58.49
CA ILE A 5 27.38 -20.76 57.43
C ILE A 5 26.43 -21.20 56.30
N HIS A 6 26.42 -22.48 55.95
CA HIS A 6 25.52 -23.02 54.93
C HIS A 6 24.05 -22.97 55.39
N THR A 7 23.75 -23.42 56.62
CA THR A 7 22.40 -23.37 57.19
C THR A 7 21.87 -21.94 57.31
N VAL A 8 22.72 -20.97 57.68
CA VAL A 8 22.35 -19.56 57.72
C VAL A 8 22.05 -19.01 56.32
N LYS A 9 22.82 -19.39 55.30
CA LYS A 9 22.53 -19.00 53.90
C LYS A 9 21.20 -19.55 53.41
N GLU A 10 20.89 -20.82 53.70
CA GLU A 10 19.61 -21.43 53.34
C GLU A 10 18.43 -20.74 54.03
N LEU A 11 18.56 -20.41 55.32
CA LEU A 11 17.54 -19.67 56.07
C LEU A 11 17.32 -18.26 55.52
N ILE A 12 18.39 -17.54 55.17
CA ILE A 12 18.30 -16.21 54.54
C ILE A 12 17.60 -16.32 53.18
N GLN A 13 17.95 -17.33 52.36
CA GLN A 13 17.38 -17.52 51.04
C GLN A 13 15.88 -17.87 51.12
N LYS A 14 15.49 -18.71 52.08
CA LYS A 14 14.09 -19.05 52.36
C LYS A 14 13.30 -17.85 52.86
N ALA A 15 13.85 -17.09 53.82
CA ALA A 15 13.22 -15.87 54.32
C ALA A 15 13.04 -14.80 53.22
N THR A 16 14.00 -14.69 52.29
CA THR A 16 13.92 -13.78 51.15
C THR A 16 12.82 -14.19 50.17
N LEU A 17 12.67 -15.49 49.90
CA LEU A 17 11.57 -16.02 49.10
C LEU A 17 10.20 -15.80 49.76
N GLU A 18 10.09 -16.04 51.06
CA GLU A 18 8.87 -15.82 51.83
C GLU A 18 8.46 -14.34 51.88
N LEU A 19 9.43 -13.42 52.08
CA LEU A 19 9.21 -11.97 51.96
C LEU A 19 8.73 -11.56 50.56
N GLY A 20 9.33 -12.12 49.51
CA GLY A 20 8.91 -11.87 48.13
C GLY A 20 7.50 -12.39 47.83
N CYS A 21 7.12 -13.55 48.38
CA CYS A 21 5.76 -14.08 48.28
C CYS A 21 4.74 -13.23 49.05
N LEU A 22 5.06 -12.84 50.29
CA LEU A 22 4.21 -11.96 51.09
C LEU A 22 4.00 -10.60 50.43
N GLY A 23 5.06 -10.01 49.87
CA GLY A 23 4.96 -8.76 49.12
C GLY A 23 4.02 -8.85 47.92
N ARG A 24 4.13 -9.90 47.11
CA ARG A 24 3.24 -10.13 45.96
C ARG A 24 1.79 -10.37 46.38
N SER A 25 1.56 -11.14 47.43
CA SER A 25 0.23 -11.38 47.99
C SER A 25 -0.41 -10.09 48.52
N LEU A 26 0.37 -9.22 49.18
CA LEU A 26 -0.11 -7.93 49.66
C LEU A 26 -0.49 -6.98 48.53
N VAL A 27 0.32 -6.91 47.46
CA VAL A 27 -0.01 -6.11 46.26
C VAL A 27 -1.30 -6.63 45.62
N LYS A 28 -1.44 -7.95 45.46
CA LYS A 28 -2.65 -8.54 44.90
C LYS A 28 -3.89 -8.21 45.76
N LEU A 29 -3.78 -8.35 47.08
CA LEU A 29 -4.87 -8.07 48.00
C LEU A 29 -5.32 -6.60 47.94
N ASN A 30 -4.36 -5.66 47.91
CA ASN A 30 -4.66 -4.23 47.76
C ASN A 30 -5.33 -3.91 46.41
N ARG A 31 -4.92 -4.59 45.33
CA ARG A 31 -5.54 -4.42 44.00
C ARG A 31 -6.98 -4.95 44.00
N ASP A 32 -7.20 -6.13 44.56
CA ASP A 32 -8.53 -6.76 44.67
C ASP A 32 -9.48 -5.92 45.53
N GLU A 33 -8.99 -5.34 46.63
CA GLU A 33 -9.75 -4.41 47.47
C GLU A 33 -10.16 -3.15 46.70
N ALA A 34 -9.24 -2.55 45.92
CA ALA A 34 -9.52 -1.37 45.12
C ALA A 34 -10.52 -1.64 43.98
N LEU A 35 -10.44 -2.82 43.33
CA LEU A 35 -11.40 -3.25 42.31
C LEU A 35 -12.78 -3.49 42.93
N THR A 36 -12.84 -4.12 44.10
CA THR A 36 -14.08 -4.38 44.84
C THR A 36 -14.74 -3.06 45.25
N THR A 37 -13.97 -2.12 45.79
CA THR A 37 -14.44 -0.77 46.17
C THR A 37 -15.00 -0.01 44.97
N SER A 38 -14.31 -0.07 43.82
CA SER A 38 -14.77 0.57 42.59
C SER A 38 -16.03 -0.08 42.04
N THR A 39 -16.15 -1.41 42.15
CA THR A 39 -17.35 -2.16 41.74
C THR A 39 -18.55 -1.82 42.61
N HIS A 40 -18.37 -1.74 43.93
CA HIS A 40 -19.40 -1.29 44.85
C HIS A 40 -19.89 0.13 44.51
N ARG A 41 -18.97 1.04 44.18
CA ARG A 41 -19.32 2.40 43.76
C ARG A 41 -20.12 2.43 42.46
N ILE A 42 -19.79 1.57 41.48
CA ILE A 42 -20.59 1.44 40.26
C ILE A 42 -22.01 0.99 40.59
N GLN A 43 -22.18 0.03 41.50
CA GLN A 43 -23.51 -0.41 41.95
C GLN A 43 -24.29 0.70 42.65
N GLU A 44 -23.64 1.44 43.56
CA GLU A 44 -24.26 2.56 44.28
C GLU A 44 -24.73 3.67 43.32
N THR A 45 -23.85 4.10 42.41
CA THR A 45 -24.18 5.12 41.40
C THR A 45 -25.23 4.63 40.40
N PHE A 46 -25.26 3.34 40.09
CA PHE A 46 -26.29 2.73 39.25
C PHE A 46 -27.66 2.77 39.93
N LEU A 47 -27.74 2.47 41.24
CA LEU A 47 -28.98 2.59 42.00
C LEU A 47 -29.47 4.05 42.05
N GLN A 48 -28.56 5.00 42.29
CA GLN A 48 -28.90 6.44 42.23
C GLN A 48 -29.39 6.87 40.85
N LEU A 49 -28.81 6.33 39.77
CA LEU A 49 -29.28 6.54 38.41
C LEU A 49 -30.70 6.00 38.22
N GLN A 50 -30.99 4.78 38.67
CA GLN A 50 -32.34 4.20 38.61
C GLN A 50 -33.37 5.03 39.39
N GLU A 51 -33.04 5.43 40.62
CA GLU A 51 -33.91 6.29 41.43
C GLU A 51 -34.18 7.64 40.75
N SER A 52 -33.14 8.26 40.19
CA SER A 52 -33.29 9.53 39.46
C SER A 52 -34.11 9.39 38.18
N GLN A 53 -34.01 8.25 37.48
CA GLN A 53 -34.80 7.94 36.29
C GLN A 53 -36.29 7.81 36.63
N ILE A 54 -36.61 7.16 37.75
CA ILE A 54 -38.00 7.05 38.24
C ILE A 54 -38.54 8.46 38.54
N LYS A 55 -37.80 9.27 39.32
CA LYS A 55 -38.20 10.65 39.66
C LYS A 55 -38.36 11.54 38.42
N LEU A 56 -37.49 11.39 37.43
CA LEU A 56 -37.62 12.10 36.15
C LEU A 56 -38.90 11.70 35.42
N GLY A 57 -39.19 10.40 35.32
CA GLY A 57 -40.42 9.91 34.68
C GLY A 57 -41.69 10.37 35.41
N GLU A 58 -41.70 10.35 36.75
CA GLU A 58 -42.79 10.88 37.56
C GLU A 58 -42.99 12.38 37.32
N SER A 59 -41.91 13.16 37.29
CA SER A 59 -41.98 14.60 37.06
C SER A 59 -42.32 14.97 35.62
N GLU A 60 -41.90 14.20 34.63
CA GLU A 60 -42.26 14.38 33.22
C GLU A 60 -43.75 14.12 33.01
N PHE A 61 -44.27 13.04 33.59
CA PHE A 61 -45.69 12.73 33.56
C PHE A 61 -46.52 13.83 34.25
N ALA A 62 -46.07 14.30 35.42
CA ALA A 62 -46.71 15.39 36.14
C ALA A 62 -46.70 16.70 35.33
N GLU A 63 -45.56 17.07 34.74
CA GLU A 63 -45.43 18.26 33.89
C GLU A 63 -46.36 18.18 32.69
N ALA A 64 -46.39 17.06 31.96
CA ALA A 64 -47.24 16.89 30.78
C ALA A 64 -48.74 16.97 31.12
N LEU A 65 -49.15 16.35 32.23
CA LEU A 65 -50.54 16.41 32.71
C LEU A 65 -50.93 17.84 33.09
N HIS A 66 -50.08 18.52 33.86
CA HIS A 66 -50.32 19.88 34.32
C HIS A 66 -50.23 20.91 33.20
N PHE A 67 -49.34 20.73 32.21
CA PHE A 67 -49.28 21.57 31.02
C PHE A 67 -50.59 21.48 30.23
N LYS A 68 -51.10 20.27 30.02
CA LYS A 68 -52.40 20.07 29.33
C LYS A 68 -53.54 20.73 30.10
N LYS A 69 -53.55 20.60 31.43
CA LYS A 69 -54.53 21.27 32.29
C LYS A 69 -54.38 22.80 32.20
N HIS A 70 -53.17 23.34 32.32
CA HIS A 70 -52.85 24.76 32.19
C HIS A 70 -53.35 25.33 30.87
N VAL A 71 -53.07 24.67 29.74
CA VAL A 71 -53.54 25.12 28.42
C VAL A 71 -55.06 25.16 28.34
N ASN A 72 -55.74 24.12 28.86
CA ASN A 72 -57.20 24.07 28.87
C ASN A 72 -57.83 25.12 29.79
N ASP A 73 -57.29 25.30 30.99
CA ASP A 73 -57.78 26.25 31.98
C ASP A 73 -57.52 27.70 31.51
N ALA A 74 -56.34 27.98 30.95
CA ALA A 74 -56.02 29.27 30.34
C ALA A 74 -56.95 29.59 29.16
N TYR A 75 -57.24 28.60 28.31
CA TYR A 75 -58.22 28.74 27.23
C TYR A 75 -59.62 29.00 27.77
N GLY A 76 -60.07 28.27 28.79
CA GLY A 76 -61.37 28.44 29.43
C GLY A 76 -61.54 29.81 30.10
N ILE A 77 -60.52 30.29 30.82
CA ILE A 77 -60.46 31.64 31.40
C ILE A 77 -60.56 32.67 30.27
N THR A 78 -59.71 32.55 29.24
CA THR A 78 -59.69 33.49 28.12
C THR A 78 -61.03 33.54 27.40
N GLN A 79 -61.62 32.40 27.07
CA GLN A 79 -62.92 32.32 26.39
C GLN A 79 -64.06 32.93 27.22
N THR A 80 -64.09 32.65 28.53
CA THR A 80 -65.14 33.17 29.43
C THR A 80 -65.06 34.69 29.55
N TYR A 81 -63.87 35.22 29.85
CA TYR A 81 -63.68 36.65 30.02
C TYR A 81 -63.77 37.41 28.70
N ASP A 82 -63.31 36.86 27.57
CA ASP A 82 -63.46 37.50 26.25
C ASP A 82 -64.93 37.61 25.83
N SER A 83 -65.74 36.60 26.13
CA SER A 83 -67.19 36.63 25.90
C SER A 83 -67.88 37.72 26.73
N LEU A 84 -67.53 37.82 28.02
CA LEU A 84 -68.04 38.88 28.91
C LEU A 84 -67.60 40.28 28.47
N LEU A 85 -66.32 40.45 28.13
CA LEU A 85 -65.77 41.71 27.63
C LEU A 85 -66.40 42.12 26.30
N LYS A 86 -66.72 41.16 25.42
CA LYS A 86 -67.44 41.42 24.17
C LYS A 86 -68.87 41.89 24.43
N SER A 87 -69.62 41.20 25.29
CA SER A 87 -70.97 41.63 25.68
C SER A 87 -70.96 43.01 26.34
N MET A 88 -69.95 43.28 27.17
CA MET A 88 -69.76 44.60 27.78
C MET A 88 -69.47 45.69 26.74
N ALA A 89 -68.63 45.39 25.74
CA ALA A 89 -68.33 46.31 24.65
C ALA A 89 -69.56 46.62 23.79
N GLU A 90 -70.42 45.63 23.53
CA GLU A 90 -71.71 45.81 22.86
C GLU A 90 -72.63 46.74 23.67
N ASN A 91 -72.77 46.50 24.99
CA ASN A 91 -73.55 47.37 25.88
C ASN A 91 -73.02 48.81 25.95
N ILE A 92 -71.70 49.00 25.96
CA ILE A 92 -71.07 50.32 25.91
C ILE A 92 -71.43 51.02 24.59
N SER A 93 -71.26 50.33 23.46
CA SER A 93 -71.61 50.85 22.13
C SER A 93 -73.09 51.25 22.03
N ASP A 94 -74.00 50.42 22.53
CA ASP A 94 -75.44 50.70 22.47
C ASP A 94 -75.83 51.88 23.37
N THR A 95 -75.23 51.99 24.56
CA THR A 95 -75.43 53.14 25.46
C THR A 95 -74.89 54.43 24.82
N GLN A 96 -73.74 54.38 24.12
CA GLN A 96 -73.21 55.53 23.37
C GLN A 96 -74.17 55.99 22.26
N LYS A 97 -74.71 55.05 21.47
CA LYS A 97 -75.70 55.37 20.42
C LYS A 97 -76.98 55.99 21.00
N SER A 98 -77.47 55.48 22.14
CA SER A 98 -78.62 56.06 22.85
C SER A 98 -78.34 57.52 23.26
N MET A 99 -77.16 57.81 23.81
CA MET A 99 -76.76 59.18 24.16
C MET A 99 -76.65 60.11 22.95
N GLU A 100 -76.16 59.61 21.80
CA GLU A 100 -76.08 60.39 20.55
C GLU A 100 -77.48 60.74 20.02
N LEU A 101 -78.42 59.79 20.07
CA LEU A 101 -79.83 60.00 19.74
C LEU A 101 -80.46 61.06 20.65
N GLU A 102 -80.29 60.95 21.96
CA GLU A 102 -80.82 61.94 22.90
C GLU A 102 -80.15 63.31 22.74
N THR A 103 -78.86 63.36 22.37
CA THR A 103 -78.18 64.63 22.06
C THR A 103 -78.82 65.32 20.84
N SER A 104 -79.08 64.55 19.78
CA SER A 104 -79.74 65.06 18.57
C SER A 104 -81.18 65.52 18.86
N SER A 105 -81.89 64.79 19.73
CA SER A 105 -83.25 65.14 20.19
C SER A 105 -83.27 66.47 20.96
N ILE A 106 -82.32 66.66 21.89
CA ILE A 106 -82.15 67.90 22.65
C ILE A 106 -81.89 69.10 21.74
N GLU A 107 -80.99 68.97 20.76
CA GLU A 107 -80.67 70.04 19.81
C GLU A 107 -81.90 70.47 18.98
N SER A 108 -82.68 69.50 18.51
CA SER A 108 -83.94 69.75 17.79
C SER A 108 -84.97 70.48 18.64
N LEU A 109 -85.14 70.09 19.91
CA LEU A 109 -86.09 70.71 20.83
C LEU A 109 -85.73 72.16 21.17
N ILE A 110 -84.43 72.46 21.35
CA ILE A 110 -83.95 73.83 21.58
C ILE A 110 -84.35 74.73 20.40
N GLU A 111 -84.19 74.24 19.17
CA GLU A 111 -84.49 75.04 17.99
C GLU A 111 -86.00 75.30 17.83
N GLN A 112 -86.84 74.29 18.11
CA GLN A 112 -88.30 74.44 18.14
C GLN A 112 -88.76 75.44 19.22
N GLN A 113 -88.09 75.46 20.38
CA GLN A 113 -88.39 76.40 21.46
C GLN A 113 -88.14 77.86 21.04
N LYS A 114 -87.01 78.14 20.37
CA LYS A 114 -86.67 79.48 19.88
C LYS A 114 -87.68 80.00 18.87
N GLU A 115 -88.11 79.16 17.92
CA GLU A 115 -89.09 79.54 16.91
C GLU A 115 -90.46 79.86 17.54
N ARG A 116 -90.88 79.08 18.56
CA ARG A 116 -92.13 79.35 19.29
C ARG A 116 -92.06 80.66 20.09
N GLU A 117 -90.97 80.92 20.80
CA GLU A 117 -90.79 82.20 21.53
C GLU A 117 -90.88 83.42 20.59
N LYS A 118 -90.24 83.32 19.43
CA LYS A 118 -90.24 84.39 18.42
C LYS A 118 -91.65 84.69 17.92
N PHE A 119 -92.44 83.65 17.63
CA PHE A 119 -93.84 83.79 17.25
C PHE A 119 -94.68 84.46 18.35
N LEU A 120 -94.57 83.97 19.59
CA LEU A 120 -95.33 84.48 20.74
C LEU A 120 -95.07 85.98 20.99
N ARG A 121 -93.80 86.42 20.93
CA ARG A 121 -93.46 87.83 21.10
C ARG A 121 -94.08 88.71 20.02
N ALA A 122 -94.04 88.26 18.76
CA ALA A 122 -94.65 88.97 17.65
C ALA A 122 -96.19 89.06 17.80
N ALA A 123 -96.82 87.94 18.20
CA ALA A 123 -98.26 87.87 18.43
C ALA A 123 -98.71 88.81 19.57
N LYS A 124 -97.99 88.85 20.69
CA LYS A 124 -98.29 89.75 21.82
C LYS A 124 -98.29 91.21 21.41
N VAL A 125 -97.25 91.66 20.70
CA VAL A 125 -97.12 93.06 20.26
C VAL A 125 -98.30 93.45 19.39
N LYS A 126 -98.67 92.59 18.44
CA LYS A 126 -99.78 92.82 17.52
C LYS A 126 -101.15 92.81 18.21
N LEU A 127 -101.38 91.89 19.14
CA LEU A 127 -102.62 91.85 19.91
C LEU A 127 -102.79 93.06 20.83
N ILE A 128 -101.72 93.55 21.47
CA ILE A 128 -101.77 94.80 22.25
C ILE A 128 -102.12 95.98 21.35
N GLN A 129 -101.53 96.03 20.15
CA GLN A 129 -101.87 97.05 19.16
C GLN A 129 -103.36 96.99 18.80
N PHE A 130 -103.89 95.80 18.48
CA PHE A 130 -105.32 95.63 18.19
C PHE A 130 -106.22 95.99 19.37
N LYS A 131 -105.81 95.71 20.61
CA LYS A 131 -106.56 96.11 21.80
C LYS A 131 -106.63 97.64 21.93
N ASN A 132 -105.50 98.33 21.75
CA ASN A 132 -105.48 99.79 21.81
C ASN A 132 -106.32 100.41 20.70
N ASP A 133 -106.24 99.85 19.49
CA ASP A 133 -107.07 100.28 18.35
C ASP A 133 -108.57 100.09 18.62
N LEU A 134 -108.98 99.05 19.36
CA LEU A 134 -110.36 98.82 19.82
C LEU A 134 -110.83 99.83 20.88
N ALA A 135 -109.95 100.20 21.81
CA ALA A 135 -110.29 101.08 22.93
C ALA A 135 -110.38 102.57 22.54
N GLU A 136 -109.63 103.01 21.53
CA GLU A 136 -109.63 104.41 21.06
C GLU A 136 -110.81 104.75 20.14
N THR A 137 -111.50 103.75 19.59
CA THR A 137 -112.66 103.99 18.70
C THR A 137 -113.92 104.34 19.48
N SER A 138 -114.47 105.53 19.23
CA SER A 138 -115.82 105.93 19.68
C SER A 138 -116.93 105.45 18.72
N GLU A 139 -116.63 104.51 17.83
CA GLU A 139 -117.53 104.00 16.81
C GLU A 139 -118.27 102.74 17.29
N LEU A 140 -119.50 102.52 16.82
CA LEU A 140 -120.35 101.38 17.22
C LEU A 140 -119.86 100.00 16.73
N TYR A 141 -118.86 99.97 15.85
CA TYR A 141 -118.41 98.78 15.12
C TYR A 141 -116.88 98.67 15.16
N ILE A 142 -116.33 97.49 14.88
CA ILE A 142 -114.88 97.25 14.91
C ILE A 142 -114.16 98.02 13.79
N PRO A 143 -113.02 98.69 14.04
CA PRO A 143 -112.26 99.36 12.98
C PRO A 143 -111.51 98.34 12.11
N ALA A 144 -112.17 97.79 11.09
CA ALA A 144 -111.63 96.72 10.24
C ALA A 144 -110.34 97.10 9.47
N ASP A 145 -110.10 98.39 9.23
CA ASP A 145 -108.88 98.89 8.58
C ASP A 145 -107.64 98.84 9.51
N LYS A 146 -107.85 98.98 10.82
CA LYS A 146 -106.78 98.92 11.83
C LYS A 146 -106.61 97.53 12.42
N ILE A 147 -107.69 96.75 12.45
CA ILE A 147 -107.71 95.38 12.96
C ILE A 147 -108.17 94.47 11.82
N PRO A 148 -107.24 93.97 10.99
CA PRO A 148 -107.58 93.02 9.94
C PRO A 148 -107.97 91.67 10.54
N LYS A 149 -109.11 91.14 10.10
CA LYS A 149 -109.64 89.85 10.54
C LYS A 149 -108.63 88.69 10.49
N HIS A 150 -107.86 88.57 9.41
CA HIS A 150 -106.91 87.46 9.24
C HIS A 150 -105.70 87.56 10.19
N GLU A 151 -105.18 88.77 10.45
CA GLU A 151 -104.11 88.98 11.44
C GLU A 151 -104.64 88.72 12.85
N LEU A 152 -105.84 89.20 13.17
CA LEU A 152 -106.47 88.96 14.46
C LEU A 152 -106.65 87.46 14.73
N ILE A 153 -107.19 86.71 13.77
CA ILE A 153 -107.37 85.25 13.89
C ILE A 153 -106.02 84.52 14.04
N ASN A 154 -105.00 84.91 13.27
CA ASN A 154 -103.68 84.29 13.33
C ASN A 154 -102.99 84.50 14.68
N TYR A 155 -103.00 85.72 15.22
CA TYR A 155 -102.37 86.02 16.50
C TYR A 155 -103.20 85.56 17.71
N LEU A 156 -104.52 85.49 17.56
CA LEU A 156 -105.38 84.80 18.53
C LEU A 156 -105.18 83.27 18.52
N GLU A 157 -104.52 82.74 17.49
CA GLU A 157 -104.35 81.29 17.25
C GLU A 157 -105.69 80.53 17.33
N CYS A 158 -106.77 81.17 16.87
CA CYS A 158 -108.13 80.62 16.98
C CYS A 158 -108.61 79.91 15.70
N THR A 159 -107.72 79.66 14.74
CA THR A 159 -107.98 78.89 13.50
C THR A 159 -108.58 77.51 13.76
N SER A 160 -108.38 76.96 14.96
CA SER A 160 -108.86 75.64 15.37
C SER A 160 -110.26 75.66 16.01
N SER A 161 -110.83 76.84 16.30
CA SER A 161 -112.13 76.98 16.96
C SER A 161 -113.20 77.49 15.99
N THR A 162 -114.08 76.58 15.57
CA THR A 162 -115.18 76.87 14.64
C THR A 162 -116.14 77.93 15.19
N GLU A 163 -116.38 77.93 16.51
CA GLU A 163 -117.29 78.86 17.18
C GLU A 163 -116.73 80.28 17.24
N LEU A 164 -115.43 80.43 17.56
CA LEU A 164 -114.74 81.72 17.56
C LEU A 164 -114.59 82.30 16.15
N MET A 165 -114.29 81.44 15.18
CA MET A 165 -114.27 81.79 13.77
C MET A 165 -115.61 82.37 13.32
N GLN A 166 -116.72 81.69 13.64
CA GLN A 166 -118.07 82.17 13.30
C GLN A 166 -118.43 83.49 13.99
N PHE A 167 -118.00 83.67 15.25
CA PHE A 167 -118.16 84.92 15.98
C PHE A 167 -117.45 86.09 15.27
N PHE A 168 -116.16 85.96 14.94
CA PHE A 168 -115.45 87.01 14.21
C PHE A 168 -115.97 87.18 12.78
N ASP A 169 -116.45 86.13 12.13
CA ASP A 169 -117.09 86.23 10.83
C ASP A 169 -118.34 87.13 10.88
N GLN A 170 -119.20 86.93 11.89
CA GLN A 170 -120.42 87.72 12.10
C GLN A 170 -120.11 89.17 12.51
N LEU A 171 -119.13 89.36 13.39
CA LEU A 171 -118.70 90.67 13.89
C LEU A 171 -118.24 91.61 12.74
N TYR A 172 -117.39 91.11 11.85
CA TYR A 172 -116.94 91.87 10.68
C TYR A 172 -117.99 91.97 9.57
N ALA A 173 -118.92 91.00 9.46
CA ALA A 173 -120.05 91.11 8.53
C ALA A 173 -121.03 92.22 8.94
N ASN A 174 -121.26 92.40 10.24
CA ASN A 174 -122.12 93.44 10.78
C ASN A 174 -121.58 94.86 10.54
N GLU A 175 -120.27 95.06 10.66
CA GLU A 175 -119.59 96.33 10.32
C GLU A 175 -119.74 96.68 8.84
N LYS A 176 -119.40 95.72 7.96
CA LYS A 176 -119.49 95.88 6.50
C LYS A 176 -120.91 96.24 6.03
N ASN A 177 -121.94 95.67 6.67
CA ASN A 177 -123.34 95.96 6.36
C ASN A 177 -123.77 97.37 6.81
N ALA A 178 -123.22 97.90 7.92
CA ALA A 178 -123.62 99.18 8.53
C ALA A 178 -123.07 100.43 7.81
N ASN A 179 -121.97 100.27 7.06
CA ASN A 179 -121.29 101.35 6.32
C ASN A 179 -121.75 101.50 4.85
N SER A 180 -122.92 100.98 4.46
CA SER A 180 -123.47 101.08 3.10
C SER A 180 -124.34 102.36 2.87
N TRP A 181 -124.11 103.13 1.79
CA TRP A 181 -124.49 104.55 1.65
C TRP A 181 -125.58 104.86 0.59
N GLY A 182 -126.79 104.28 0.65
CA GLY A 182 -127.73 104.38 -0.49
C GLY A 182 -129.26 104.32 -0.28
N GLY A 183 -129.82 104.40 0.92
CA GLY A 183 -131.28 104.52 1.11
C GLY A 183 -131.75 104.20 2.53
N TRP A 184 -132.20 105.22 3.26
CA TRP A 184 -132.84 105.15 4.59
C TRP A 184 -132.24 104.08 5.52
N ASN A 185 -131.11 104.41 6.16
CA ASN A 185 -130.31 103.50 6.99
C ASN A 185 -131.01 103.15 8.32
N PHE A 186 -132.08 102.37 8.21
CA PHE A 186 -132.87 101.90 9.33
C PHE A 186 -132.03 101.03 10.26
N THR A 187 -131.00 100.33 9.77
CA THR A 187 -130.16 99.45 10.59
C THR A 187 -129.19 100.23 11.49
N ARG A 188 -128.44 101.20 10.95
CA ARG A 188 -127.58 102.07 11.77
C ARG A 188 -128.42 102.94 12.70
N LEU A 189 -129.56 103.48 12.24
CA LEU A 189 -130.45 104.27 13.08
C LEU A 189 -131.13 103.41 14.17
N LYS A 190 -131.60 102.21 13.85
CA LYS A 190 -132.17 101.24 14.81
C LYS A 190 -131.13 100.82 15.83
N ASN A 191 -129.90 100.56 15.41
CA ASN A 191 -128.83 100.19 16.33
C ASN A 191 -128.41 101.38 17.20
N TYR A 192 -128.30 102.59 16.64
CA TYR A 192 -128.00 103.81 17.41
C TYR A 192 -129.13 104.20 18.38
N TRP A 193 -130.39 103.93 18.02
CA TRP A 193 -131.55 104.17 18.88
C TRP A 193 -131.65 103.12 19.97
N ASN A 194 -131.57 101.82 19.63
CA ASN A 194 -131.52 100.73 20.60
C ASN A 194 -130.36 100.90 21.60
N HIS A 195 -129.22 101.44 21.16
CA HIS A 195 -128.07 101.70 22.02
C HIS A 195 -128.30 102.87 22.99
N ASN A 196 -129.11 103.88 22.63
CA ASN A 196 -129.37 105.06 23.47
C ASN A 196 -130.67 105.00 24.29
N THR A 197 -131.57 104.03 24.04
CA THR A 197 -132.86 103.90 24.79
C THR A 197 -132.95 102.67 25.71
N ALA A 198 -131.95 101.80 25.77
CA ALA A 198 -131.93 100.64 26.66
C ALA A 198 -131.43 101.01 28.07
N PHE A 199 -132.32 101.45 28.97
CA PHE A 199 -131.96 101.90 30.32
C PHE A 199 -131.58 100.76 31.30
N LEU A 200 -131.59 99.47 30.89
CA LEU A 200 -131.27 98.32 31.77
C LEU A 200 -130.50 97.14 31.12
N THR A 201 -129.97 97.26 29.89
CA THR A 201 -129.15 96.20 29.24
C THR A 201 -128.14 96.78 28.24
N VAL A 202 -126.90 96.26 28.22
CA VAL A 202 -125.83 96.65 27.28
C VAL A 202 -126.23 96.31 25.84
N SER A 203 -125.87 97.14 24.86
CA SER A 203 -126.15 96.92 23.44
C SER A 203 -125.40 95.68 22.92
N ASP A 204 -126.05 94.82 22.13
CA ASP A 204 -125.45 93.60 21.55
C ASP A 204 -124.11 93.88 20.81
N LEU A 205 -123.94 95.07 20.23
CA LEU A 205 -122.70 95.49 19.54
C LEU A 205 -121.56 95.88 20.50
N GLU A 206 -121.90 96.47 21.63
CA GLU A 206 -120.93 96.78 22.68
C GLU A 206 -120.50 95.51 23.40
N TYR A 207 -121.42 94.54 23.54
CA TYR A 207 -121.12 93.18 23.98
C TYR A 207 -120.15 92.47 23.02
N ASP A 208 -120.34 92.57 21.71
CA ASP A 208 -119.46 92.02 20.67
C ASP A 208 -118.02 92.59 20.69
N LEU A 209 -117.88 93.91 20.82
CA LEU A 209 -116.57 94.58 20.94
C LEU A 209 -115.89 94.27 22.28
N SER A 210 -116.66 94.27 23.37
CA SER A 210 -116.18 93.86 24.70
C SER A 210 -115.74 92.40 24.71
N THR A 211 -116.47 91.52 24.02
CA THR A 211 -116.14 90.09 23.89
C THR A 211 -114.88 89.90 23.07
N THR A 212 -114.69 90.66 21.98
CA THR A 212 -113.45 90.68 21.19
C THR A 212 -112.25 91.15 22.01
N SER A 213 -112.39 92.26 22.75
CA SER A 213 -111.35 92.74 23.66
C SER A 213 -111.06 91.70 24.75
N GLY A 214 -112.08 91.02 25.27
CA GLY A 214 -111.94 89.93 26.23
C GLY A 214 -111.13 88.75 25.69
N TYR A 215 -111.34 88.35 24.42
CA TYR A 215 -110.54 87.32 23.77
C TYR A 215 -109.09 87.75 23.50
N ILE A 216 -108.87 89.01 23.13
CA ILE A 216 -107.51 89.56 22.98
C ILE A 216 -106.79 89.59 24.32
N ASP A 217 -107.44 90.05 25.38
CA ASP A 217 -106.87 90.09 26.73
C ASP A 217 -106.55 88.71 27.26
N TYR A 218 -107.47 87.77 27.09
CA TYR A 218 -107.26 86.38 27.44
C TYR A 218 -106.06 85.78 26.68
N LYS A 219 -105.92 86.06 25.38
CA LYS A 219 -104.78 85.57 24.60
C LYS A 219 -103.46 86.23 24.97
N ILE A 220 -103.44 87.54 25.22
CA ILE A 220 -102.23 88.24 25.70
C ILE A 220 -101.78 87.65 27.03
N GLN A 221 -102.71 87.42 27.97
CA GLN A 221 -102.41 86.75 29.25
C GLN A 221 -101.85 85.34 29.05
N LEU A 222 -102.42 84.55 28.13
CA LEU A 222 -101.90 83.23 27.79
C LEU A 222 -100.48 83.29 27.19
N ILE A 223 -100.24 84.23 26.26
CA ILE A 223 -98.90 84.44 25.67
C ILE A 223 -97.90 84.91 26.74
N GLU A 224 -98.31 85.77 27.66
CA GLU A 224 -97.49 86.21 28.79
C GLU A 224 -97.15 85.06 29.72
N GLN A 225 -98.11 84.18 30.03
CA GLN A 225 -97.87 82.98 30.82
C GLN A 225 -96.93 82.01 30.10
N GLU A 226 -97.09 81.84 28.77
CA GLU A 226 -96.23 80.98 27.95
C GLU A 226 -94.79 81.50 27.89
N LEU A 227 -94.60 82.81 27.69
CA LEU A 227 -93.28 83.45 27.66
C LEU A 227 -92.64 83.62 29.06
N ALA A 228 -93.44 83.75 30.11
CA ALA A 228 -92.96 83.84 31.50
C ALA A 228 -92.55 82.47 32.07
N GLY A 229 -92.86 81.37 31.38
CA GLY A 229 -92.46 80.03 31.77
C GLY A 229 -93.14 79.54 33.05
N THR A 230 -94.41 79.84 33.26
CA THR A 230 -95.17 79.33 34.43
C THR A 230 -95.30 77.80 34.35
N GLU A 231 -95.08 77.05 35.43
CA GLU A 231 -94.92 75.58 35.39
C GLU A 231 -96.11 74.78 34.83
N ASN A 232 -97.33 75.33 34.80
CA ASN A 232 -98.53 74.60 34.42
C ASN A 232 -99.25 75.24 33.23
N LYS A 233 -99.58 74.40 32.23
CA LYS A 233 -100.43 74.77 31.10
C LYS A 233 -101.85 75.13 31.59
N PRO A 234 -102.39 76.32 31.26
CA PRO A 234 -103.77 76.69 31.59
C PRO A 234 -104.80 75.87 30.78
N GLU A 235 -105.87 75.38 31.41
CA GLU A 235 -106.99 74.72 30.72
C GLU A 235 -107.93 75.77 30.10
N GLY A 236 -107.98 75.85 28.76
CA GLY A 236 -108.93 76.72 28.07
C GLY A 236 -108.83 76.72 26.54
N VAL A 237 -109.92 77.14 25.90
CA VAL A 237 -110.07 77.28 24.43
C VAL A 237 -109.19 78.44 23.96
N GLY A 238 -107.93 78.14 23.61
CA GLY A 238 -106.95 79.15 23.17
C GLY A 238 -105.48 78.73 23.17
N THR A 239 -105.15 77.51 23.63
CA THR A 239 -103.77 76.99 23.57
C THR A 239 -103.54 76.21 22.27
N SER A 240 -102.66 76.72 21.42
CA SER A 240 -102.23 76.09 20.16
C SER A 240 -101.04 75.16 20.42
N GLN A 241 -100.85 74.15 19.57
CA GLN A 241 -99.64 73.33 19.54
C GLN A 241 -98.80 73.67 18.30
N PRO A 242 -97.45 73.71 18.41
CA PRO A 242 -96.64 73.46 19.62
C PRO A 242 -96.64 74.66 20.60
N ASN A 243 -96.54 74.38 21.91
CA ASN A 243 -96.40 75.39 22.97
C ASN A 243 -95.11 75.19 23.78
N LEU A 244 -94.64 76.24 24.46
CA LEU A 244 -93.35 76.20 25.20
C LEU A 244 -93.34 75.19 26.35
N TRP A 245 -94.47 74.93 27.02
CA TRP A 245 -94.55 73.98 28.13
C TRP A 245 -94.32 72.53 27.70
N ASP A 246 -94.98 72.10 26.63
CA ASP A 246 -94.85 70.75 26.07
C ASP A 246 -93.40 70.52 25.57
N LEU A 247 -92.77 71.55 24.97
CA LEU A 247 -91.37 71.52 24.52
C LEU A 247 -90.39 71.45 25.69
N GLN A 248 -90.59 72.23 26.75
CA GLN A 248 -89.72 72.24 27.93
C GLN A 248 -89.79 70.93 28.72
N LYS A 249 -90.98 70.33 28.83
CA LYS A 249 -91.14 69.00 29.44
C LYS A 249 -90.43 67.91 28.64
N SER A 250 -90.52 67.98 27.31
CA SER A 250 -89.81 67.06 26.40
C SER A 250 -88.29 67.22 26.51
N TYR A 251 -87.81 68.46 26.59
CA TYR A 251 -86.39 68.79 26.79
C TYR A 251 -85.83 68.28 28.12
N GLN A 252 -86.56 68.48 29.22
CA GLN A 252 -86.16 67.95 30.54
C GLN A 252 -86.12 66.42 30.55
N THR A 253 -87.07 65.77 29.87
CA THR A 253 -87.11 64.30 29.74
C THR A 253 -85.89 63.77 28.98
N ALA A 254 -85.51 64.42 27.87
CA ALA A 254 -84.34 64.03 27.07
C ALA A 254 -83.02 64.25 27.82
N ILE A 255 -82.89 65.36 28.57
CA ILE A 255 -81.73 65.60 29.44
C ILE A 255 -81.60 64.54 30.53
N TYR A 256 -82.72 64.19 31.18
CA TYR A 256 -82.73 63.17 32.23
C TYR A 256 -82.23 61.82 31.69
N LYS A 257 -82.76 61.37 30.54
CA LYS A 257 -82.31 60.14 29.89
C LYS A 257 -80.84 60.15 29.49
N LYS A 258 -80.36 61.25 28.89
CA LYS A 258 -78.94 61.41 28.55
C LYS A 258 -78.04 61.37 29.80
N HIS A 259 -78.48 61.92 30.92
CA HIS A 259 -77.74 61.86 32.18
C HIS A 259 -77.70 60.44 32.74
N GLU A 260 -78.83 59.72 32.72
CA GLU A 260 -78.94 58.32 33.12
C GLU A 260 -78.01 57.41 32.29
N ASP A 261 -78.03 57.54 30.97
CA ASP A 261 -77.15 56.80 30.07
C ASP A 261 -75.66 57.14 30.30
N LYS A 262 -75.32 58.39 30.65
CA LYS A 262 -73.94 58.79 30.98
C LYS A 262 -73.45 58.12 32.27
N ILE A 263 -74.30 58.02 33.29
CA ILE A 263 -73.98 57.30 34.54
C ILE A 263 -73.76 55.82 34.23
N ARG A 264 -74.68 55.22 33.45
CA ARG A 264 -74.59 53.83 33.01
C ARG A 264 -73.30 53.55 32.22
N LEU A 265 -72.91 54.43 31.31
CA LEU A 265 -71.65 54.32 30.55
C LEU A 265 -70.42 54.29 31.47
N SER A 266 -70.36 55.17 32.47
CA SER A 266 -69.25 55.20 33.44
C SER A 266 -69.17 53.92 34.28
N GLN A 267 -70.33 53.35 34.65
CA GLN A 267 -70.41 52.08 35.36
C GLN A 267 -69.89 50.93 34.49
N LEU A 268 -70.34 50.84 33.23
CA LEU A 268 -69.91 49.82 32.28
C LEU A 268 -68.39 49.87 32.00
N HIS A 269 -67.79 51.06 31.89
CA HIS A 269 -66.34 51.21 31.75
C HIS A 269 -65.59 50.71 32.98
N THR A 270 -66.04 51.07 34.18
CA THR A 270 -65.43 50.62 35.44
C THR A 270 -65.51 49.09 35.58
N GLU A 271 -66.64 48.51 35.19
CA GLU A 271 -66.87 47.06 35.25
C GLU A 271 -66.04 46.32 34.18
N LYS A 272 -65.84 46.91 33.00
CA LYS A 272 -64.92 46.39 31.98
C LYS A 272 -63.48 46.31 32.51
N ASP A 273 -62.96 47.39 33.09
CA ASP A 273 -61.59 47.44 33.60
C ASP A 273 -61.38 46.43 34.74
N LYS A 274 -62.40 46.23 35.60
CA LYS A 274 -62.39 45.18 36.63
C LYS A 274 -62.31 43.77 36.04
N LEU A 275 -63.13 43.47 35.03
CA LEU A 275 -63.10 42.16 34.36
C LEU A 275 -61.75 41.89 33.68
N GLU A 276 -61.12 42.91 33.12
CA GLU A 276 -59.81 42.80 32.47
C GLU A 276 -58.69 42.59 33.50
N ALA A 277 -58.74 43.26 34.65
CA ALA A 277 -57.84 43.01 35.77
C ALA A 277 -58.00 41.60 36.36
N GLU A 278 -59.23 41.15 36.62
CA GLU A 278 -59.53 39.79 37.12
C GLU A 278 -59.05 38.70 36.15
N LYS A 279 -59.19 38.92 34.84
CA LYS A 279 -58.67 38.00 33.81
C LYS A 279 -57.16 37.85 33.94
N ASN A 280 -56.44 38.96 34.06
CA ASN A 280 -54.97 38.95 34.12
C ASN A 280 -54.47 38.33 35.43
N GLU A 281 -55.10 38.66 36.57
CA GLU A 281 -54.78 38.08 37.88
C GLU A 281 -54.91 36.55 37.86
N LYS A 282 -56.04 36.03 37.35
CA LYS A 282 -56.25 34.57 37.24
C LYS A 282 -55.24 33.88 36.29
N LEU A 283 -54.83 34.55 35.21
CA LEU A 283 -53.81 34.02 34.31
C LEU A 283 -52.41 34.04 34.94
N GLU A 284 -52.06 35.07 35.71
CA GLU A 284 -50.80 35.15 36.45
C GLU A 284 -50.68 34.09 37.53
N GLU A 285 -51.74 33.86 38.33
CA GLU A 285 -51.80 32.78 39.32
C GLU A 285 -51.56 31.41 38.66
N LEU A 286 -52.28 31.12 37.58
CA LEU A 286 -52.14 29.88 36.81
C LEU A 286 -50.71 29.71 36.23
N ASN A 287 -50.11 30.79 35.75
CA ASN A 287 -48.75 30.79 35.22
C ASN A 287 -47.70 30.57 36.32
N ALA A 288 -47.89 31.15 37.51
CA ALA A 288 -47.01 30.96 38.65
C ALA A 288 -47.04 29.51 39.17
N GLU A 289 -48.23 28.90 39.24
CA GLU A 289 -48.38 27.48 39.59
C GLU A 289 -47.66 26.56 38.59
N TYR A 290 -47.83 26.80 37.28
CA TYR A 290 -47.15 26.02 36.25
C TYR A 290 -45.62 26.21 36.28
N ALA A 291 -45.14 27.42 36.56
CA ALA A 291 -43.70 27.71 36.65
C ALA A 291 -43.01 26.91 37.77
N LEU A 292 -43.64 26.75 38.94
CA LEU A 292 -43.11 25.94 40.04
C LEU A 292 -42.97 24.46 39.67
N LEU A 293 -43.99 23.91 38.99
CA LEU A 293 -43.96 22.53 38.49
C LEU A 293 -42.88 22.35 37.42
N LYS A 294 -42.79 23.26 36.45
CA LYS A 294 -41.74 23.25 35.44
C LYS A 294 -40.34 23.30 36.05
N GLN A 295 -40.15 24.12 37.09
CA GLN A 295 -38.88 24.15 37.84
C GLN A 295 -38.58 22.80 38.52
N SER A 296 -39.58 22.12 39.07
CA SER A 296 -39.39 20.79 39.67
C SER A 296 -38.97 19.74 38.63
N PHE A 297 -39.52 19.80 37.42
CA PHE A 297 -39.11 18.94 36.29
C PHE A 297 -37.67 19.20 35.85
N GLU A 298 -37.29 20.46 35.66
CA GLU A 298 -35.91 20.79 35.28
C GLU A 298 -34.89 20.40 36.36
N LYS A 299 -35.27 20.46 37.65
CA LYS A 299 -34.46 19.92 38.75
C LYS A 299 -34.33 18.39 38.71
N ALA A 300 -35.43 17.67 38.47
CA ALA A 300 -35.40 16.21 38.33
C ALA A 300 -34.51 15.78 37.14
N LYS A 301 -34.59 16.52 36.04
CA LYS A 301 -33.76 16.31 34.84
C LYS A 301 -32.28 16.57 35.12
N LEU A 302 -31.93 17.65 35.81
CA LEU A 302 -30.55 17.92 36.23
C LEU A 302 -30.01 16.83 37.16
N ALA A 303 -30.80 16.42 38.15
CA ALA A 303 -30.42 15.35 39.09
C ALA A 303 -30.16 14.03 38.34
N HIS A 304 -31.00 13.68 37.37
CA HIS A 304 -30.79 12.49 36.54
C HIS A 304 -29.51 12.57 35.71
N GLN A 305 -29.25 13.72 35.06
CA GLN A 305 -28.00 13.93 34.31
C GLN A 305 -26.76 13.83 35.19
N LEU A 306 -26.79 14.38 36.41
CA LEU A 306 -25.69 14.27 37.37
C LEU A 306 -25.48 12.82 37.85
N SER A 307 -26.55 12.07 38.13
CA SER A 307 -26.46 10.65 38.48
C SER A 307 -25.89 9.81 37.33
N TYR A 308 -26.28 10.11 36.09
CA TYR A 308 -25.74 9.43 34.90
C TYR A 308 -24.24 9.70 34.71
N LEU A 309 -23.80 10.95 34.91
CA LEU A 309 -22.38 11.28 34.89
C LEU A 309 -21.60 10.60 36.01
N SER A 310 -22.16 10.58 37.22
CA SER A 310 -21.55 9.90 38.37
C SER A 310 -21.33 8.41 38.11
N HIS A 311 -22.34 7.73 37.57
CA HIS A 311 -22.23 6.33 37.16
C HIS A 311 -21.18 6.13 36.07
N SER A 312 -21.20 6.95 35.03
CA SER A 312 -20.25 6.87 33.91
C SER A 312 -18.80 7.14 34.35
N GLN A 313 -18.59 8.07 35.27
CA GLN A 313 -17.29 8.32 35.89
C GLN A 313 -16.81 7.17 36.76
N ALA A 314 -17.71 6.53 37.54
CA ALA A 314 -17.36 5.36 38.34
C ALA A 314 -16.91 4.18 37.46
N VAL A 315 -17.57 3.95 36.32
CA VAL A 315 -17.15 2.96 35.32
C VAL A 315 -15.79 3.32 34.72
N CYS A 316 -15.60 4.59 34.31
CA CYS A 316 -14.33 5.07 33.77
C CYS A 316 -13.18 4.94 34.79
N ALA A 317 -13.45 5.19 36.08
CA ALA A 317 -12.47 5.04 37.16
C ALA A 317 -12.03 3.59 37.34
N LEU A 318 -12.96 2.63 37.27
CA LEU A 318 -12.63 1.19 37.30
C LEU A 318 -11.77 0.79 36.10
N ASP A 319 -12.12 1.25 34.90
CA ASP A 319 -11.34 0.93 33.69
C ASP A 319 -9.93 1.54 33.74
N ILE A 320 -9.77 2.77 34.25
CA ILE A 320 -8.44 3.37 34.51
C ILE A 320 -7.63 2.54 35.50
N LEU A 321 -8.24 2.00 36.57
CA LEU A 321 -7.56 1.12 37.51
C LEU A 321 -7.14 -0.19 36.85
N ARG A 322 -8.01 -0.81 36.05
CA ARG A 322 -7.70 -2.04 35.29
C ARG A 322 -6.53 -1.82 34.34
N ILE A 323 -6.51 -0.71 33.59
CA ILE A 323 -5.37 -0.32 32.77
C ILE A 323 -4.10 -0.18 33.62
N GLY A 324 -4.17 0.51 34.75
CA GLY A 324 -3.04 0.73 35.65
C GLY A 324 -2.41 -0.58 36.14
N TYR A 325 -3.23 -1.56 36.54
CA TYR A 325 -2.76 -2.86 37.00
C TYR A 325 -2.21 -3.71 35.84
N ALA A 326 -2.93 -3.79 34.73
CA ALA A 326 -2.48 -4.55 33.57
C ALA A 326 -1.15 -4.01 33.02
N LEU A 327 -0.99 -2.69 32.90
CA LEU A 327 0.27 -2.07 32.46
C LEU A 327 1.41 -2.30 33.45
N THR A 328 1.12 -2.42 34.74
CA THR A 328 2.16 -2.73 35.75
C THR A 328 2.61 -4.19 35.64
N ASP A 329 1.67 -5.12 35.44
CA ASP A 329 2.02 -6.53 35.26
C ASP A 329 2.80 -6.77 33.97
N ILE A 330 2.44 -6.07 32.90
CA ILE A 330 3.16 -6.10 31.62
C ILE A 330 4.54 -5.47 31.77
N GLU A 331 4.67 -4.38 32.51
CA GLU A 331 5.98 -3.76 32.79
C GLU A 331 6.90 -4.69 33.59
N GLU A 332 6.39 -5.37 34.62
CA GLU A 332 7.20 -6.33 35.39
C GLU A 332 7.68 -7.49 34.52
N LYS A 333 6.80 -8.02 33.65
CA LYS A 333 7.16 -9.06 32.69
C LYS A 333 8.17 -8.54 31.65
N GLU A 334 7.99 -7.32 31.13
CA GLU A 334 8.93 -6.68 30.19
C GLU A 334 10.30 -6.46 30.82
N ILE A 335 10.37 -6.00 32.08
CA ILE A 335 11.63 -5.82 32.81
C ILE A 335 12.34 -7.16 32.99
N SER A 336 11.60 -8.20 33.40
CA SER A 336 12.15 -9.55 33.55
C SER A 336 12.66 -10.09 32.21
N PHE A 337 11.87 -9.94 31.14
CA PHE A 337 12.24 -10.34 29.79
C PHE A 337 13.48 -9.60 29.29
N ASN A 338 13.52 -8.27 29.44
CA ASN A 338 14.65 -7.44 29.02
C ASN A 338 15.93 -7.77 29.80
N LYS A 339 15.82 -8.23 31.05
CA LYS A 339 16.97 -8.73 31.81
C LYS A 339 17.54 -10.00 31.15
N VAL A 340 16.69 -10.97 30.82
CA VAL A 340 17.09 -12.18 30.09
C VAL A 340 17.69 -11.83 28.73
N LEU A 341 17.06 -10.91 28.00
CA LEU A 341 17.54 -10.44 26.70
C LEU A 341 18.95 -9.83 26.79
N LYS A 342 19.26 -9.07 27.83
CA LYS A 342 20.62 -8.51 28.04
C LYS A 342 21.68 -9.57 28.30
N GLU A 343 21.30 -10.74 28.81
CA GLU A 343 22.22 -11.87 29.02
C GLU A 343 22.56 -12.59 27.69
N PHE A 344 21.84 -12.30 26.60
CA PHE A 344 22.06 -12.95 25.28
C PHE A 344 23.42 -12.65 24.66
N SER A 345 24.05 -11.53 25.02
CA SER A 345 25.41 -11.22 24.59
C SER A 345 26.43 -12.23 25.14
N GLN A 346 26.12 -12.91 26.26
CA GLN A 346 27.00 -13.83 26.96
C GLN A 346 26.78 -15.30 26.59
N PHE A 347 25.63 -15.64 26.00
CA PHE A 347 25.35 -17.01 25.61
C PHE A 347 26.21 -17.47 24.42
N LYS A 348 26.59 -18.75 24.46
CA LYS A 348 27.11 -19.45 23.27
C LYS A 348 26.04 -19.47 22.20
N ASN A 349 26.45 -19.50 20.93
CA ASN A 349 25.52 -19.30 19.83
C ASN A 349 24.46 -20.42 19.71
N ASP A 350 24.82 -21.68 19.96
CA ASP A 350 23.85 -22.79 19.93
C ASP A 350 22.82 -22.66 21.05
N ASP A 351 23.28 -22.38 22.28
CA ASP A 351 22.40 -22.17 23.44
C ASP A 351 21.49 -20.94 23.23
N LEU A 352 22.02 -19.88 22.61
CA LEU A 352 21.28 -18.67 22.28
C LEU A 352 20.13 -18.95 21.30
N ILE A 353 20.34 -19.77 20.27
CA ILE A 353 19.29 -20.10 19.30
C ILE A 353 18.12 -20.83 19.98
N VAL A 354 18.42 -21.76 20.90
CA VAL A 354 17.40 -22.48 21.67
C VAL A 354 16.64 -21.52 22.59
N GLN A 355 17.36 -20.70 23.35
CA GLN A 355 16.77 -19.72 24.27
C GLN A 355 15.92 -18.66 23.55
N ILE A 356 16.27 -18.29 22.32
CA ILE A 356 15.47 -17.35 21.51
C ILE A 356 14.08 -17.94 21.23
N GLN A 357 13.93 -19.24 20.97
CA GLN A 357 12.62 -19.85 20.74
C GLN A 357 11.73 -19.75 21.98
N ASP A 358 12.25 -20.10 23.15
CA ASP A 358 11.52 -19.98 24.42
C ASP A 358 11.14 -18.50 24.69
N CYS A 359 12.01 -17.56 24.36
CA CYS A 359 11.76 -16.13 24.50
C CYS A 359 10.76 -15.57 23.48
N GLU A 360 10.67 -16.13 22.27
CA GLU A 360 9.65 -15.75 21.28
C GLU A 360 8.25 -16.08 21.81
N GLU A 361 8.07 -17.23 22.44
CA GLU A 361 6.80 -17.61 23.08
C GLU A 361 6.46 -16.70 24.25
N GLU A 362 7.40 -16.44 25.16
CA GLU A 362 7.19 -15.54 26.29
C GLU A 362 6.88 -14.09 25.85
N LEU A 363 7.59 -13.57 24.85
CA LEU A 363 7.32 -12.23 24.30
C LEU A 363 5.96 -12.16 23.59
N THR A 364 5.53 -13.26 22.98
CA THR A 364 4.19 -13.39 22.41
C THR A 364 3.14 -13.30 23.52
N LYS A 365 3.28 -14.07 24.61
CA LYS A 365 2.39 -13.97 25.79
C LYS A 365 2.32 -12.56 26.40
N ILE A 366 3.45 -11.85 26.46
CA ILE A 366 3.50 -10.45 26.95
C ILE A 366 2.76 -9.52 25.97
N SER A 367 2.97 -9.69 24.67
CA SER A 367 2.29 -8.91 23.62
C SER A 367 0.78 -9.18 23.58
N ASP A 368 0.37 -10.42 23.77
CA ASP A 368 -1.03 -10.83 23.76
C ASP A 368 -1.73 -10.27 24.99
N SER A 369 -1.04 -10.19 26.13
CA SER A 369 -1.54 -9.47 27.32
C SER A 369 -1.86 -7.98 27.04
N MET A 370 -1.30 -7.37 26.00
CA MET A 370 -1.66 -6.01 25.56
C MET A 370 -2.81 -5.98 24.53
N SER A 371 -2.85 -6.97 23.64
CA SER A 371 -3.58 -6.87 22.36
C SER A 371 -4.73 -7.85 22.23
N GLU A 372 -4.70 -8.97 22.94
CA GLU A 372 -5.75 -9.97 22.98
C GLU A 372 -6.60 -9.82 24.23
N ALA A 373 -7.89 -9.99 24.04
CA ALA A 373 -8.88 -10.04 25.09
C ALA A 373 -8.97 -11.46 25.65
N ALA A 374 -8.97 -11.63 26.98
CA ALA A 374 -9.49 -12.86 27.56
C ALA A 374 -11.00 -12.94 27.23
N TYR A 375 -11.55 -14.15 27.09
CA TYR A 375 -12.99 -14.33 26.86
C TYR A 375 -13.79 -13.48 27.87
N GLU A 376 -14.61 -12.55 27.37
CA GLU A 376 -15.46 -11.59 28.11
C GLU A 376 -14.79 -10.29 28.66
N GLU A 377 -13.46 -10.14 28.62
CA GLU A 377 -12.77 -8.91 29.08
C GLU A 377 -12.15 -8.11 27.92
N LYS A 378 -12.20 -6.77 28.00
CA LYS A 378 -11.50 -5.90 27.03
C LYS A 378 -9.99 -6.04 27.19
N SER A 379 -9.27 -6.13 26.07
CA SER A 379 -7.80 -6.03 26.05
C SER A 379 -7.33 -4.66 26.55
N VAL A 380 -6.05 -4.54 26.91
CA VAL A 380 -5.47 -3.24 27.32
C VAL A 380 -5.62 -2.19 26.20
N ASN A 381 -5.42 -2.58 24.94
CA ASN A 381 -5.65 -1.70 23.79
C ASN A 381 -7.10 -1.16 23.72
N GLU A 382 -8.08 -2.03 23.90
CA GLU A 382 -9.49 -1.66 23.87
C GLU A 382 -9.88 -0.82 25.07
N LEU A 383 -9.36 -1.15 26.27
CA LEU A 383 -9.56 -0.37 27.48
C LEU A 383 -9.00 1.04 27.35
N VAL A 384 -7.77 1.21 26.85
CA VAL A 384 -7.18 2.53 26.61
C VAL A 384 -8.06 3.34 25.67
N THR A 385 -8.42 2.79 24.51
CA THR A 385 -9.27 3.47 23.53
C THR A 385 -10.64 3.84 24.12
N HIS A 386 -11.24 2.92 24.88
CA HIS A 386 -12.52 3.13 25.53
C HIS A 386 -12.46 4.24 26.59
N VAL A 387 -11.45 4.25 27.45
CA VAL A 387 -11.25 5.29 28.46
C VAL A 387 -11.01 6.66 27.82
N GLU A 388 -10.20 6.74 26.76
CA GLU A 388 -9.98 8.00 26.03
C GLU A 388 -11.30 8.57 25.48
N SER A 389 -12.12 7.73 24.84
CA SER A 389 -13.43 8.14 24.33
C SER A 389 -14.41 8.51 25.45
N SER A 390 -14.35 7.82 26.59
CA SER A 390 -15.22 8.05 27.75
C SER A 390 -14.89 9.37 28.44
N ILE A 391 -13.60 9.70 28.61
CA ILE A 391 -13.17 11.00 29.15
C ILE A 391 -13.67 12.13 28.26
N LEU A 392 -13.50 12.01 26.94
CA LEU A 392 -13.93 13.05 25.99
C LEU A 392 -15.46 13.21 25.95
N TYR A 393 -16.21 12.12 26.06
CA TYR A 393 -17.67 12.15 26.20
C TYR A 393 -18.08 12.85 27.49
N LEU A 394 -17.49 12.46 28.63
CA LEU A 394 -17.76 13.07 29.93
C LEU A 394 -17.47 14.58 29.95
N GLU A 395 -16.39 15.02 29.31
CA GLU A 395 -16.07 16.46 29.17
C GLU A 395 -17.17 17.23 28.45
N LYS A 396 -17.66 16.69 27.32
CA LYS A 396 -18.75 17.31 26.54
C LYS A 396 -20.07 17.35 27.31
N GLU A 397 -20.40 16.29 28.04
CA GLU A 397 -21.63 16.26 28.84
C GLU A 397 -21.55 17.23 30.03
N TRP A 398 -20.38 17.38 30.66
CA TRP A 398 -20.17 18.41 31.68
C TRP A 398 -20.33 19.82 31.11
N GLU A 399 -19.82 20.10 29.91
CA GLU A 399 -20.02 21.39 29.24
C GLU A 399 -21.51 21.68 28.98
N LYS A 400 -22.29 20.66 28.57
CA LYS A 400 -23.75 20.78 28.45
C LYS A 400 -24.41 21.12 29.78
N ILE A 401 -24.03 20.47 30.89
CA ILE A 401 -24.59 20.79 32.22
C ILE A 401 -24.23 22.21 32.65
N PHE A 402 -23.00 22.66 32.44
CA PHE A 402 -22.61 24.04 32.74
C PHE A 402 -23.41 25.05 31.91
N SER A 403 -23.66 24.76 30.63
CA SER A 403 -24.51 25.62 29.78
C SER A 403 -25.99 25.61 30.21
N PHE A 404 -26.52 24.47 30.64
CA PHE A 404 -27.90 24.32 31.11
C PHE A 404 -28.14 25.05 32.45
N THR A 405 -27.18 24.96 33.37
CA THR A 405 -27.27 25.60 34.70
C THR A 405 -27.15 27.12 34.66
N LEU A 406 -26.55 27.70 33.62
CA LEU A 406 -26.53 29.15 33.39
C LEU A 406 -27.91 29.77 33.10
N GLY A 407 -28.93 28.98 32.73
CA GLY A 407 -30.21 29.49 32.23
C GLY A 407 -31.46 29.25 33.08
N ILE A 408 -31.45 28.32 34.06
CA ILE A 408 -32.71 27.78 34.63
C ILE A 408 -32.68 27.60 36.18
N ILE A 409 -31.52 27.38 36.80
CA ILE A 409 -31.41 27.00 38.23
C ILE A 409 -30.23 27.76 38.88
N PRO A 410 -30.30 28.22 40.15
CA PRO A 410 -29.19 28.90 40.81
C PRO A 410 -27.89 28.04 40.85
N PRO A 411 -26.68 28.62 40.73
CA PRO A 411 -25.40 27.90 40.58
C PRO A 411 -24.95 27.00 41.75
N ILE A 412 -25.77 26.87 42.80
CA ILE A 412 -25.44 26.26 44.08
C ILE A 412 -25.67 24.72 44.06
N GLU A 413 -26.43 24.20 43.10
CA GLU A 413 -26.77 22.76 43.00
C GLU A 413 -25.81 21.93 42.12
N VAL A 414 -24.77 22.54 41.51
CA VAL A 414 -23.79 21.81 40.67
C VAL A 414 -22.70 21.17 41.54
N ASN A 415 -22.65 19.84 41.56
CA ASN A 415 -21.67 19.08 42.35
C ASN A 415 -20.24 19.31 41.80
N ARG A 416 -19.48 20.19 42.48
CA ARG A 416 -18.08 20.52 42.12
C ARG A 416 -17.12 19.35 42.31
N GLU A 417 -17.40 18.46 43.26
CA GLU A 417 -16.55 17.30 43.57
C GLU A 417 -16.55 16.31 42.40
N LEU A 418 -17.72 16.10 41.79
CA LEU A 418 -17.89 15.20 40.64
C LEU A 418 -17.12 15.70 39.39
N HIS A 419 -17.04 17.02 39.19
CA HIS A 419 -16.23 17.58 38.11
C HIS A 419 -14.72 17.50 38.43
N GLN A 420 -14.32 17.74 39.68
CA GLN A 420 -12.92 17.58 40.11
C GLN A 420 -12.44 16.14 39.91
N GLU A 421 -13.30 15.16 40.16
CA GLU A 421 -12.99 13.77 39.90
C GLU A 421 -12.67 13.49 38.43
N LEU A 422 -13.45 14.04 37.48
CA LEU A 422 -13.11 13.92 36.06
C LEU A 422 -11.71 14.44 35.75
N GLN A 423 -11.34 15.58 36.35
CA GLN A 423 -10.00 16.15 36.18
C GLN A 423 -8.91 15.24 36.75
N ILE A 424 -9.17 14.56 37.88
CA ILE A 424 -8.26 13.56 38.45
C ILE A 424 -8.13 12.35 37.53
N LEU A 425 -9.24 11.83 36.99
CA LEU A 425 -9.22 10.69 36.05
C LEU A 425 -8.44 11.05 34.76
N LYS A 426 -8.67 12.24 34.22
CA LYS A 426 -7.94 12.77 33.06
C LYS A 426 -6.44 12.88 33.34
N ARG A 427 -6.05 13.41 34.50
CA ARG A 427 -4.63 13.48 34.93
C ARG A 427 -4.01 12.09 35.09
N LYS A 428 -4.73 11.10 35.64
CA LYS A 428 -4.23 9.73 35.73
C LYS A 428 -3.98 9.11 34.35
N MET A 429 -4.89 9.34 33.40
CA MET A 429 -4.77 8.78 32.05
C MET A 429 -3.66 9.45 31.22
N TYR A 430 -3.64 10.78 31.17
CA TYR A 430 -2.74 11.53 30.28
C TYR A 430 -1.48 12.09 30.97
N GLY A 431 -1.49 12.21 32.30
CA GLY A 431 -0.41 12.77 33.09
C GLY A 431 -0.62 14.24 33.46
N SER A 432 0.27 14.73 34.32
CA SER A 432 0.46 16.17 34.57
C SER A 432 1.69 16.66 33.78
N LEU A 433 2.09 17.92 33.94
CA LEU A 433 3.37 18.40 33.38
C LEU A 433 4.59 17.70 34.03
N GLU A 434 4.45 17.13 35.23
CA GLU A 434 5.55 16.54 36.02
C GLU A 434 5.55 15.00 36.00
N GLU A 435 4.41 14.35 35.80
CA GLU A 435 4.27 12.89 35.74
C GLU A 435 3.71 12.41 34.40
N LYS A 436 4.32 11.36 33.84
CA LYS A 436 3.82 10.67 32.64
C LYS A 436 2.61 9.79 33.01
N GLY A 437 1.44 10.06 32.41
CA GLY A 437 0.22 9.28 32.65
C GLY A 437 0.25 7.85 32.10
N LEU A 438 -0.82 7.09 32.36
CA LEU A 438 -0.96 5.70 31.91
C LEU A 438 -0.82 5.54 30.39
N ASN A 439 -1.27 6.52 29.60
CA ASN A 439 -1.14 6.46 28.14
C ASN A 439 0.33 6.47 27.69
N ALA A 440 1.17 7.31 28.32
CA ALA A 440 2.59 7.34 28.01
C ALA A 440 3.30 6.05 28.42
N LYS A 441 2.89 5.44 29.55
CA LYS A 441 3.37 4.12 29.98
C LYS A 441 2.99 3.03 28.96
N TYR A 442 1.74 3.02 28.52
CA TYR A 442 1.23 2.14 27.47
C TYR A 442 2.04 2.26 26.17
N VAL A 443 2.23 3.47 25.64
CA VAL A 443 3.00 3.71 24.40
C VAL A 443 4.45 3.26 24.55
N THR A 444 5.07 3.54 25.70
CA THR A 444 6.46 3.13 25.97
C THR A 444 6.60 1.61 25.98
N LEU A 445 5.73 0.91 26.70
CA LEU A 445 5.75 -0.56 26.76
C LEU A 445 5.50 -1.18 25.38
N LYS A 446 4.51 -0.68 24.65
CA LYS A 446 4.21 -1.13 23.28
C LYS A 446 5.42 -1.03 22.36
N THR A 447 6.14 0.09 22.45
CA THR A 447 7.33 0.35 21.64
C THR A 447 8.47 -0.61 22.01
N LYS A 448 8.75 -0.77 23.32
CA LYS A 448 9.78 -1.72 23.79
C LYS A 448 9.50 -3.16 23.36
N ILE A 449 8.26 -3.63 23.50
CA ILE A 449 7.86 -4.99 23.11
C ILE A 449 8.01 -5.17 21.59
N ALA A 450 7.64 -4.16 20.79
CA ALA A 450 7.82 -4.19 19.35
C ALA A 450 9.31 -4.23 18.96
N ASP A 451 10.15 -3.40 19.58
CA ASP A 451 11.60 -3.40 19.36
C ASP A 451 12.22 -4.76 19.72
N GLN A 452 11.75 -5.39 20.81
CA GLN A 452 12.19 -6.73 21.22
C GLN A 452 11.76 -7.82 20.23
N LYS A 453 10.53 -7.74 19.68
CA LYS A 453 10.03 -8.69 18.66
C LYS A 453 10.86 -8.64 17.39
N ILE A 454 11.38 -7.47 17.04
CA ILE A 454 12.26 -7.29 15.88
C ILE A 454 13.70 -7.76 16.21
N ALA A 455 14.17 -7.53 17.43
CA ALA A 455 15.54 -7.87 17.83
C ALA A 455 15.80 -9.39 17.88
N LEU A 456 14.86 -10.20 18.39
CA LEU A 456 15.03 -11.66 18.54
C LEU A 456 15.43 -12.39 17.24
N PRO A 457 14.69 -12.26 16.11
CA PRO A 457 15.06 -12.97 14.88
C PRO A 457 16.40 -12.49 14.30
N ILE A 458 16.76 -11.21 14.51
CA ILE A 458 18.07 -10.69 14.09
C ILE A 458 19.19 -11.30 14.93
N LEU A 459 19.00 -11.42 16.24
CA LEU A 459 19.98 -12.06 17.13
C LEU A 459 20.17 -13.54 16.76
N LYS A 460 19.10 -14.23 16.38
CA LYS A 460 19.16 -15.61 15.86
C LYS A 460 19.95 -15.68 14.56
N GLU A 461 19.64 -14.82 13.59
CA GLU A 461 20.36 -14.77 12.31
C GLU A 461 21.86 -14.48 12.53
N LEU A 462 22.21 -13.53 13.40
CA LEU A 462 23.61 -13.25 13.75
C LEU A 462 24.29 -14.45 14.41
N ALA A 463 23.61 -15.17 15.29
CA ALA A 463 24.14 -16.38 15.92
C ALA A 463 24.41 -17.49 14.88
N GLU A 464 23.49 -17.72 13.95
CA GLU A 464 23.63 -18.69 12.85
C GLU A 464 24.80 -18.33 11.93
N ILE A 465 24.96 -17.04 11.59
CA ILE A 465 26.12 -16.55 10.83
C ILE A 465 27.41 -16.84 11.58
N GLN A 466 27.46 -16.53 12.88
CA GLN A 466 28.65 -16.79 13.69
C GLN A 466 28.97 -18.29 13.79
N ILE A 467 27.98 -19.18 13.94
CA ILE A 467 28.17 -20.64 13.95
C ILE A 467 28.80 -21.11 12.63
N ASN A 468 28.20 -20.71 11.51
CA ASN A 468 28.71 -21.08 10.19
C ASN A 468 30.12 -20.54 9.94
N THR A 469 30.38 -19.30 10.39
CA THR A 469 31.70 -18.67 10.30
C THR A 469 32.75 -19.42 11.12
N ILE A 470 32.43 -19.76 12.39
CA ILE A 470 33.32 -20.53 13.27
C ILE A 470 33.62 -21.90 12.66
N ARG A 471 32.61 -22.63 12.18
CA ARG A 471 32.79 -23.93 11.52
C ARG A 471 33.74 -23.84 10.33
N LEU A 472 33.63 -22.79 9.50
CA LEU A 472 34.53 -22.60 8.36
C LEU A 472 35.94 -22.18 8.79
N LEU A 473 36.08 -21.37 9.85
CA LEU A 473 37.38 -21.04 10.45
C LEU A 473 38.08 -22.30 10.99
N GLU A 474 37.37 -23.16 11.71
CA GLU A 474 37.89 -24.44 12.20
C GLU A 474 38.37 -25.35 11.05
N LYS A 475 37.63 -25.40 9.92
CA LYS A 475 38.09 -26.09 8.71
C LYS A 475 39.35 -25.43 8.13
N ALA A 476 39.42 -24.09 8.10
CA ALA A 476 40.56 -23.35 7.59
C ALA A 476 41.82 -23.49 8.47
N ASP A 477 41.66 -23.75 9.76
CA ASP A 477 42.78 -24.05 10.64
C ASP A 477 43.51 -25.34 10.23
N LEU A 478 42.77 -26.32 9.70
CA LEU A 478 43.28 -27.62 9.23
C LEU A 478 43.77 -27.63 7.77
N ILE A 479 43.78 -26.47 7.10
CA ILE A 479 44.07 -26.35 5.65
C ILE A 479 45.41 -26.98 5.20
N ALA A 480 46.40 -27.04 6.09
CA ALA A 480 47.71 -27.63 5.80
C ALA A 480 47.59 -29.13 5.45
N SER A 481 46.61 -29.82 6.03
CA SER A 481 46.36 -31.25 5.82
C SER A 481 45.44 -31.55 4.62
N TYR A 482 44.82 -30.53 4.04
CA TYR A 482 43.79 -30.70 3.02
C TYR A 482 44.37 -30.92 1.63
N SER A 483 43.69 -31.76 0.84
CA SER A 483 44.03 -31.92 -0.57
C SER A 483 43.70 -30.63 -1.34
N PRO A 484 44.29 -30.40 -2.52
CA PRO A 484 44.00 -29.20 -3.30
C PRO A 484 42.53 -29.07 -3.72
N ILE A 485 41.81 -30.19 -3.86
CA ILE A 485 40.38 -30.20 -4.17
C ILE A 485 39.61 -29.69 -2.96
N ASP A 486 39.92 -30.19 -1.76
CA ASP A 486 39.27 -29.79 -0.51
C ASP A 486 39.57 -28.31 -0.16
N ARG A 487 40.79 -27.84 -0.44
CA ARG A 487 41.14 -26.41 -0.31
C ARG A 487 40.29 -25.54 -1.23
N LYS A 488 40.04 -25.99 -2.48
CA LYS A 488 39.19 -25.27 -3.43
C LYS A 488 37.73 -25.27 -2.99
N GLN A 489 37.22 -26.41 -2.53
CA GLN A 489 35.88 -26.51 -1.99
C GLN A 489 35.68 -25.58 -0.78
N LEU A 490 36.64 -25.54 0.16
CA LEU A 490 36.55 -24.65 1.30
C LEU A 490 36.55 -23.16 0.89
N TYR A 491 37.37 -22.78 -0.10
CA TYR A 491 37.35 -21.43 -0.66
C TYR A 491 35.97 -21.06 -1.27
N GLU A 492 35.34 -22.00 -1.98
CA GLU A 492 34.01 -21.82 -2.55
C GLU A 492 32.93 -21.73 -1.44
N GLU A 493 32.99 -22.59 -0.41
CA GLU A 493 32.09 -22.55 0.76
C GLU A 493 32.17 -21.20 1.49
N ILE A 494 33.37 -20.65 1.67
CA ILE A 494 33.57 -19.33 2.31
C ILE A 494 32.97 -18.22 1.46
N ASN A 495 33.26 -18.18 0.16
CA ASN A 495 32.71 -17.16 -0.74
C ASN A 495 31.19 -17.23 -0.83
N GLN A 496 30.62 -18.44 -0.84
CA GLN A 496 29.18 -18.63 -0.85
C GLN A 496 28.54 -18.05 0.42
N LEU A 497 29.08 -18.37 1.60
CA LEU A 497 28.57 -17.81 2.86
C LEU A 497 28.65 -16.28 2.85
N GLN A 498 29.81 -15.72 2.51
CA GLN A 498 30.02 -14.26 2.48
C GLN A 498 29.04 -13.55 1.53
N SER A 499 28.83 -14.09 0.32
CA SER A 499 27.89 -13.53 -0.65
C SER A 499 26.44 -13.63 -0.19
N GLN A 500 26.04 -14.75 0.43
CA GLN A 500 24.68 -14.94 0.94
C GLN A 500 24.33 -13.94 2.05
N ILE A 501 25.30 -13.60 2.90
CA ILE A 501 25.05 -12.80 4.10
C ILE A 501 25.31 -11.30 3.88
N GLU A 502 25.98 -10.89 2.81
CA GLU A 502 26.38 -9.49 2.57
C GLU A 502 25.21 -8.51 2.65
N LYS A 503 24.12 -8.78 1.92
CA LYS A 503 22.92 -7.93 1.93
C LYS A 503 22.25 -7.90 3.31
N ARG A 504 22.26 -9.03 4.02
CA ARG A 504 21.66 -9.17 5.35
C ARG A 504 22.46 -8.38 6.38
N MET A 505 23.79 -8.51 6.38
CA MET A 505 24.67 -7.75 7.26
C MET A 505 24.56 -6.24 7.02
N ALA A 506 24.38 -5.79 5.77
CA ALA A 506 24.13 -4.39 5.46
C ALA A 506 22.79 -3.89 6.05
N ALA A 507 21.72 -4.70 5.97
CA ALA A 507 20.43 -4.36 6.55
C ALA A 507 20.47 -4.33 8.09
N ILE A 508 21.16 -5.28 8.73
CA ILE A 508 21.27 -5.37 10.20
C ILE A 508 22.00 -4.16 10.78
N ARG A 509 22.93 -3.55 10.03
CA ARG A 509 23.70 -2.37 10.47
C ARG A 509 22.83 -1.18 10.91
N GLU A 510 21.68 -0.99 10.27
CA GLU A 510 20.79 0.17 10.49
C GLU A 510 19.93 0.04 11.76
N PHE A 511 19.95 -1.11 12.45
CA PHE A 511 19.11 -1.32 13.65
C PHE A 511 19.74 -0.70 14.90
N SER A 512 19.01 0.15 15.61
CA SER A 512 19.52 0.88 16.79
C SER A 512 19.55 0.06 18.10
N ASN A 513 19.07 -1.19 18.09
CA ASN A 513 19.00 -1.99 19.31
C ASN A 513 20.41 -2.33 19.83
N GLY A 514 20.71 -1.95 21.08
CA GLY A 514 22.05 -2.07 21.66
C GLY A 514 22.58 -3.51 21.71
N ILE A 515 21.72 -4.49 22.01
CA ILE A 515 22.13 -5.91 22.12
C ILE A 515 22.42 -6.49 20.72
N VAL A 516 21.60 -6.12 19.73
CA VAL A 516 21.83 -6.46 18.32
C VAL A 516 23.17 -5.88 17.86
N GLN A 517 23.45 -4.62 18.17
CA GLN A 517 24.70 -3.97 17.78
C GLN A 517 25.93 -4.62 18.44
N GLU A 518 25.86 -4.97 19.72
CA GLU A 518 26.95 -5.72 20.40
C GLU A 518 27.25 -7.05 19.68
N LYS A 519 26.21 -7.85 19.38
CA LYS A 519 26.38 -9.13 18.68
C LYS A 519 26.87 -8.93 17.25
N PHE A 520 26.38 -7.90 16.56
CA PHE A 520 26.77 -7.54 15.20
C PHE A 520 28.26 -7.19 15.08
N VAL A 521 28.80 -6.41 16.01
CA VAL A 521 30.24 -6.08 16.05
C VAL A 521 31.09 -7.35 16.17
N VAL A 522 30.70 -8.28 17.04
CA VAL A 522 31.38 -9.58 17.19
C VAL A 522 31.28 -10.41 15.90
N THR A 523 30.13 -10.40 15.22
CA THR A 523 29.96 -11.08 13.93
C THR A 523 30.89 -10.49 12.86
N ILE A 524 30.98 -9.17 12.76
CA ILE A 524 31.89 -8.51 11.81
C ILE A 524 33.34 -8.95 12.04
N GLN A 525 33.79 -8.97 13.29
CA GLN A 525 35.15 -9.38 13.62
C GLN A 525 35.44 -10.81 13.15
N LYS A 526 34.53 -11.76 13.41
CA LYS A 526 34.66 -13.14 12.92
C LYS A 526 34.63 -13.24 11.39
N LEU A 527 33.84 -12.42 10.71
CA LEU A 527 33.82 -12.39 9.25
C LEU A 527 35.10 -11.80 8.65
N GLN A 528 35.75 -10.86 9.35
CA GLN A 528 37.08 -10.37 8.98
C GLN A 528 38.13 -11.48 9.11
N GLU A 529 38.10 -12.24 10.21
CA GLU A 529 38.95 -13.44 10.37
C GLU A 529 38.72 -14.46 9.24
N LEU A 530 37.45 -14.71 8.88
CA LEU A 530 37.10 -15.62 7.79
C LEU A 530 37.61 -15.12 6.43
N THR A 531 37.61 -13.80 6.22
CA THR A 531 38.17 -13.17 5.01
C THR A 531 39.69 -13.39 4.94
N GLN A 532 40.41 -13.21 6.05
CA GLN A 532 41.85 -13.49 6.12
C GLN A 532 42.16 -14.97 5.85
N ALA A 533 41.33 -15.88 6.37
CA ALA A 533 41.45 -17.31 6.10
C ALA A 533 41.22 -17.63 4.61
N ARG A 534 40.22 -17.01 3.97
CA ARG A 534 39.97 -17.14 2.52
C ARG A 534 41.18 -16.69 1.70
N ASP A 535 41.73 -15.52 1.99
CA ASP A 535 42.87 -14.96 1.26
C ASP A 535 44.11 -15.85 1.43
N THR A 536 44.28 -16.45 2.62
CA THR A 536 45.30 -17.47 2.89
C THR A 536 45.13 -18.71 2.00
N ILE A 537 43.89 -19.22 1.85
CA ILE A 537 43.60 -20.36 0.97
C ILE A 537 43.89 -20.01 -0.49
N GLU A 538 43.51 -18.81 -0.94
CA GLU A 538 43.80 -18.34 -2.30
C GLU A 538 45.30 -18.27 -2.57
N HIS A 539 46.07 -17.72 -1.63
CA HIS A 539 47.53 -17.66 -1.72
C HIS A 539 48.16 -19.05 -1.83
N LEU A 540 47.72 -20.02 -1.02
CA LEU A 540 48.19 -21.41 -1.11
C LEU A 540 47.90 -22.03 -2.49
N GLN A 541 46.73 -21.77 -3.07
CA GLN A 541 46.39 -22.25 -4.42
C GLN A 541 47.27 -21.61 -5.50
N LYS A 542 47.53 -20.30 -5.40
CA LYS A 542 48.44 -19.58 -6.30
C LYS A 542 49.88 -20.10 -6.16
N LEU A 543 50.38 -20.30 -4.94
CA LEU A 543 51.71 -20.85 -4.68
C LEU A 543 51.90 -22.23 -5.31
N ARG A 544 50.89 -23.11 -5.26
CA ARG A 544 50.97 -24.41 -5.95
C ARG A 544 51.22 -24.25 -7.45
N LYS A 545 50.44 -23.39 -8.13
CA LYS A 545 50.62 -23.13 -9.57
C LYS A 545 52.01 -22.57 -9.89
N ILE A 546 52.47 -21.62 -9.06
CA ILE A 546 53.82 -21.04 -9.19
C ILE A 546 54.89 -22.12 -8.99
N ASN A 547 54.74 -22.98 -7.99
CA ASN A 547 55.66 -24.08 -7.71
C ASN A 547 55.80 -25.04 -8.90
N GLU A 548 54.69 -25.41 -9.54
CA GLU A 548 54.67 -26.29 -10.72
C GLU A 548 55.37 -25.65 -11.93
N ILE A 549 55.25 -24.32 -12.11
CA ILE A 549 55.92 -23.58 -13.19
C ILE A 549 57.41 -23.39 -12.90
N TYR A 550 57.77 -22.95 -11.69
CA TYR A 550 59.16 -22.78 -11.27
C TYR A 550 59.92 -24.09 -11.28
N SER A 551 59.32 -25.20 -10.85
CA SER A 551 59.95 -26.52 -10.95
C SER A 551 60.29 -26.88 -12.40
N ARG A 552 59.41 -26.57 -13.36
CA ARG A 552 59.68 -26.77 -14.79
C ARG A 552 60.79 -25.86 -15.31
N PHE A 553 60.83 -24.60 -14.87
CA PHE A 553 61.95 -23.71 -15.21
C PHE A 553 63.27 -24.22 -14.66
N ILE A 554 63.33 -24.66 -13.40
CA ILE A 554 64.54 -25.23 -12.80
C ILE A 554 65.04 -26.44 -13.59
N GLN A 555 64.16 -27.38 -13.94
CA GLN A 555 64.54 -28.54 -14.74
C GLN A 555 65.14 -28.13 -16.09
N ARG A 556 64.58 -27.11 -16.75
CA ARG A 556 65.09 -26.58 -18.02
C ARG A 556 66.39 -25.80 -17.86
N ILE A 557 66.56 -25.05 -16.77
CA ILE A 557 67.81 -24.37 -16.41
C ILE A 557 68.92 -25.41 -16.21
N GLU A 558 68.64 -26.48 -15.45
CA GLU A 558 69.61 -27.55 -15.17
C GLU A 558 69.96 -28.38 -16.41
N ALA A 559 69.05 -28.49 -17.38
CA ALA A 559 69.29 -29.15 -18.67
C ALA A 559 69.97 -28.25 -19.73
N CYS A 560 70.00 -26.93 -19.52
CA CYS A 560 70.53 -25.96 -20.47
C CYS A 560 72.07 -25.88 -20.35
N LYS A 561 72.78 -26.44 -21.34
CA LYS A 561 74.25 -26.36 -21.41
C LYS A 561 74.70 -24.98 -21.89
N SER A 562 75.94 -24.58 -21.57
CA SER A 562 76.50 -23.28 -21.97
C SER A 562 76.51 -23.06 -23.48
N ASP A 563 76.62 -24.13 -24.28
CA ASP A 563 76.62 -24.05 -25.73
C ASP A 563 75.21 -24.02 -26.36
N MET A 564 74.13 -24.10 -25.56
CA MET A 564 72.72 -24.09 -25.99
C MET A 564 72.09 -22.68 -25.94
N VAL A 565 72.78 -21.70 -26.54
CA VAL A 565 72.43 -20.27 -26.51
C VAL A 565 70.97 -19.96 -26.88
N LEU A 566 70.42 -20.59 -27.92
CA LEU A 566 69.04 -20.31 -28.36
C LEU A 566 67.99 -20.83 -27.39
N ALA A 567 68.18 -22.03 -26.86
CA ALA A 567 67.32 -22.59 -25.81
C ALA A 567 67.39 -21.73 -24.52
N ARG A 568 68.57 -21.19 -24.20
CA ARG A 568 68.76 -20.24 -23.10
C ARG A 568 67.98 -18.94 -23.32
N LYS A 569 68.10 -18.30 -24.50
CA LYS A 569 67.37 -17.07 -24.84
C LYS A 569 65.85 -17.24 -24.76
N LYS A 570 65.33 -18.33 -25.32
CA LYS A 570 63.92 -18.70 -25.23
C LYS A 570 63.45 -18.87 -23.78
N LEU A 571 64.24 -19.58 -22.96
CA LEU A 571 63.93 -19.78 -21.54
C LEU A 571 63.90 -18.47 -20.75
N LEU A 572 64.82 -17.53 -21.02
CA LEU A 572 64.83 -16.20 -20.40
C LEU A 572 63.56 -15.42 -20.74
N ARG A 573 63.15 -15.40 -22.01
CA ARG A 573 61.91 -14.75 -22.46
C ARG A 573 60.67 -15.32 -21.75
N GLU A 574 60.60 -16.64 -21.60
CA GLU A 574 59.49 -17.30 -20.89
C GLU A 574 59.48 -17.00 -19.38
N ILE A 575 60.66 -16.94 -18.75
CA ILE A 575 60.81 -16.54 -17.35
C ILE A 575 60.36 -15.08 -17.16
N ASP A 576 60.76 -14.18 -18.05
CA ASP A 576 60.36 -12.76 -18.01
C ASP A 576 58.86 -12.60 -18.23
N ALA A 577 58.28 -13.31 -19.19
CA ALA A 577 56.84 -13.30 -19.45
C ALA A 577 56.05 -13.81 -18.24
N PHE A 578 56.52 -14.85 -17.55
CA PHE A 578 55.89 -15.33 -16.33
C PHE A 578 56.03 -14.33 -15.17
N THR A 579 57.23 -13.78 -14.97
CA THR A 579 57.54 -12.86 -13.86
C THR A 579 56.71 -11.58 -13.96
N ASN A 580 56.46 -11.10 -15.18
CA ASN A 580 55.59 -9.94 -15.45
C ASN A 580 54.10 -10.30 -15.58
N GLY A 581 53.73 -11.59 -15.55
CA GLY A 581 52.36 -12.06 -15.61
C GLY A 581 51.63 -12.03 -14.26
N GLU A 582 50.33 -12.37 -14.28
CA GLU A 582 49.45 -12.35 -13.09
C GLU A 582 49.98 -13.20 -11.91
N LEU A 583 50.47 -14.41 -12.19
CA LEU A 583 51.03 -15.31 -11.18
C LEU A 583 52.39 -14.82 -10.64
N GLY A 584 53.21 -14.17 -11.47
CA GLY A 584 54.45 -13.54 -11.05
C GLY A 584 54.21 -12.34 -10.14
N ALA A 585 53.25 -11.48 -10.50
CA ALA A 585 52.80 -10.36 -9.66
C ALA A 585 52.22 -10.86 -8.33
N SER A 586 51.38 -11.90 -8.36
CA SER A 586 50.82 -12.53 -7.16
C SER A 586 51.89 -13.00 -6.18
N LEU A 587 53.05 -13.48 -6.66
CA LEU A 587 54.15 -13.90 -5.77
C LEU A 587 54.65 -12.75 -4.89
N ASN A 588 54.68 -11.52 -5.40
CA ASN A 588 55.09 -10.34 -4.64
C ASN A 588 54.07 -9.95 -3.56
N GLU A 589 52.79 -10.16 -3.83
CA GLU A 589 51.72 -9.98 -2.85
C GLU A 589 51.77 -11.06 -1.77
N ILE A 590 51.92 -12.33 -2.17
CA ILE A 590 51.99 -13.47 -1.25
C ILE A 590 53.18 -13.37 -0.29
N ARG A 591 54.32 -12.79 -0.73
CA ARG A 591 55.49 -12.53 0.13
C ARG A 591 55.17 -11.67 1.36
N LYS A 592 54.14 -10.82 1.29
CA LYS A 592 53.71 -9.95 2.40
C LYS A 592 52.78 -10.66 3.39
N ASN A 593 52.29 -11.85 3.06
CA ASN A 593 51.39 -12.62 3.93
C ASN A 593 52.22 -13.34 5.01
N ASN A 594 52.05 -12.97 6.28
CA ASN A 594 52.80 -13.53 7.41
C ASN A 594 52.25 -14.86 7.96
N ASP A 595 51.20 -15.43 7.35
CA ASP A 595 50.64 -16.71 7.77
C ASP A 595 51.68 -17.84 7.63
N SER A 596 51.85 -18.61 8.71
CA SER A 596 52.89 -19.64 8.80
C SER A 596 52.71 -20.75 7.77
N LYS A 597 51.47 -21.09 7.39
CA LYS A 597 51.16 -22.11 6.37
C LYS A 597 51.60 -21.62 4.99
N VAL A 598 51.32 -20.36 4.67
CA VAL A 598 51.76 -19.71 3.42
C VAL A 598 53.27 -19.64 3.36
N GLN A 599 53.93 -19.22 4.44
CA GLN A 599 55.39 -19.11 4.50
C GLN A 599 56.09 -20.47 4.30
N ASN A 600 55.53 -21.55 4.85
CA ASN A 600 56.06 -22.90 4.67
C ASN A 600 56.04 -23.36 3.20
N GLU A 601 54.95 -23.11 2.47
CA GLU A 601 54.85 -23.44 1.04
C GLU A 601 55.62 -22.46 0.14
N LEU A 602 55.78 -21.21 0.59
CA LEU A 602 56.54 -20.18 -0.13
C LEU A 602 58.06 -20.44 -0.10
N LEU A 603 58.61 -20.98 0.99
CA LEU A 603 60.05 -21.19 1.17
C LEU A 603 60.74 -21.97 0.02
N PRO A 604 60.26 -23.17 -0.41
CA PRO A 604 60.86 -23.88 -1.55
C PRO A 604 60.75 -23.09 -2.85
N ILE A 605 59.65 -22.35 -3.05
CA ILE A 605 59.44 -21.50 -4.23
C ILE A 605 60.45 -20.36 -4.25
N LEU A 606 60.76 -19.74 -3.10
CA LEU A 606 61.78 -18.68 -3.01
C LEU A 606 63.18 -19.21 -3.32
N LYS A 607 63.50 -20.45 -2.94
CA LYS A 607 64.79 -21.08 -3.32
C LYS A 607 64.88 -21.28 -4.84
N MET A 608 63.79 -21.72 -5.48
CA MET A 608 63.73 -21.83 -6.94
C MET A 608 63.77 -20.47 -7.62
N HIS A 609 63.04 -19.49 -7.09
CA HIS A 609 63.07 -18.10 -7.55
C HIS A 609 64.49 -17.55 -7.53
N ALA A 610 65.27 -17.76 -6.47
CA ALA A 610 66.65 -17.30 -6.39
C ALA A 610 67.56 -17.95 -7.46
N LYS A 611 67.36 -19.25 -7.76
CA LYS A 611 68.07 -19.92 -8.86
C LYS A 611 67.67 -19.36 -10.23
N ILE A 612 66.38 -19.13 -10.46
CA ILE A 612 65.83 -18.56 -11.69
C ILE A 612 66.34 -17.11 -11.89
N ASP A 613 66.34 -16.30 -10.83
CA ASP A 613 66.85 -14.93 -10.83
C ASP A 613 68.36 -14.91 -11.06
N PHE A 614 69.12 -15.80 -10.43
CA PHE A 614 70.55 -15.94 -10.71
C PHE A 614 70.83 -16.29 -12.17
N PHE A 615 70.09 -17.26 -12.73
CA PHE A 615 70.18 -17.60 -14.15
C PHE A 615 69.85 -16.38 -15.03
N SER A 616 68.79 -15.65 -14.71
CA SER A 616 68.36 -14.47 -15.48
C SER A 616 69.39 -13.35 -15.43
N ARG A 617 70.03 -13.11 -14.27
CA ARG A 617 71.09 -12.11 -14.11
C ARG A 617 72.40 -12.49 -14.77
N LEU A 618 72.76 -13.78 -14.72
CA LEU A 618 73.98 -14.29 -15.35
C LEU A 618 73.98 -13.97 -16.85
N TYR A 619 72.82 -14.10 -17.49
CA TYR A 619 72.63 -13.92 -18.93
C TYR A 619 71.87 -12.63 -19.29
N ALA A 620 71.80 -11.66 -18.39
CA ALA A 620 71.14 -10.38 -18.64
C ALA A 620 71.97 -9.50 -19.58
N PRO A 621 71.33 -8.72 -20.49
CA PRO A 621 72.04 -7.77 -21.33
C PRO A 621 72.75 -6.70 -20.47
N ASN A 622 74.03 -6.46 -20.74
CA ASN A 622 74.95 -5.57 -19.98
C ASN A 622 75.58 -6.14 -18.69
N SER A 623 75.73 -7.46 -18.56
CA SER A 623 76.61 -8.04 -17.52
C SER A 623 78.10 -7.74 -17.81
N LEU A 624 78.98 -7.80 -16.81
CA LEU A 624 80.43 -7.58 -17.01
C LEU A 624 81.09 -8.66 -17.91
N PHE A 625 80.35 -9.74 -18.21
CA PHE A 625 80.73 -10.82 -19.12
C PHE A 625 80.19 -10.64 -20.55
N ASP A 626 79.38 -9.60 -20.79
CA ASP A 626 78.56 -9.41 -22.00
C ASP A 626 79.38 -9.25 -23.30
N GLU A 627 80.64 -8.81 -23.26
CA GLU A 627 81.48 -8.74 -24.47
C GLU A 627 82.18 -10.08 -24.80
N MET A 628 82.68 -10.80 -23.80
CA MET A 628 83.31 -12.13 -24.01
C MET A 628 82.26 -13.20 -24.33
N GLU A 629 81.10 -13.10 -23.67
CA GLU A 629 79.98 -14.01 -23.86
C GLU A 629 79.28 -13.77 -25.20
N LYS A 630 79.25 -12.54 -25.75
CA LYS A 630 78.71 -12.27 -27.10
C LYS A 630 79.47 -13.00 -28.20
N GLU A 631 80.79 -13.05 -28.12
CA GLU A 631 81.60 -13.71 -29.16
C GLU A 631 81.54 -15.24 -29.04
N GLU A 632 81.59 -15.77 -27.81
CA GLU A 632 81.38 -17.20 -27.55
C GLU A 632 79.95 -17.64 -27.92
N ASP A 633 78.94 -16.82 -27.62
CA ASP A 633 77.56 -17.04 -28.00
C ASP A 633 77.38 -17.00 -29.50
N LYS A 634 78.00 -16.03 -30.19
CA LYS A 634 77.98 -15.96 -31.65
C LYS A 634 78.59 -17.22 -32.26
N GLN A 635 79.71 -17.72 -31.73
CA GLN A 635 80.31 -18.98 -32.16
C GLN A 635 79.40 -20.19 -31.89
N ASN A 636 78.77 -20.26 -30.72
CA ASN A 636 77.84 -21.33 -30.37
C ASN A 636 76.54 -21.28 -31.19
N ILE A 637 76.03 -20.08 -31.49
CA ILE A 637 74.91 -19.86 -32.43
C ILE A 637 75.31 -20.37 -33.81
N PHE A 638 76.48 -20.02 -34.33
CA PHE A 638 76.96 -20.56 -35.60
C PHE A 638 77.14 -22.08 -35.56
N LYS A 639 77.61 -22.66 -34.47
CA LYS A 639 77.71 -24.11 -34.31
C LYS A 639 76.33 -24.77 -34.38
N GLN A 640 75.32 -24.19 -33.75
CA GLN A 640 73.94 -24.66 -33.80
C GLN A 640 73.32 -24.50 -35.21
N LEU A 641 73.48 -23.34 -35.84
CA LEU A 641 73.03 -23.08 -37.21
C LEU A 641 73.71 -24.01 -38.21
N ASN A 642 75.02 -24.19 -38.12
CA ASN A 642 75.78 -25.11 -38.96
C ASN A 642 75.34 -26.56 -38.78
N ARG A 643 74.98 -26.97 -37.56
CA ARG A 643 74.39 -28.29 -37.32
C ARG A 643 73.04 -28.42 -38.04
N VAL A 644 72.17 -27.42 -37.95
CA VAL A 644 70.89 -27.43 -38.67
C VAL A 644 71.09 -27.44 -40.18
N ILE A 645 72.03 -26.64 -40.70
CA ILE A 645 72.43 -26.61 -42.11
C ILE A 645 72.94 -27.98 -42.56
N ALA A 646 73.79 -28.64 -41.75
CA ALA A 646 74.35 -29.94 -42.06
C ALA A 646 73.25 -31.00 -42.16
N GLU A 647 72.31 -31.03 -41.22
CA GLU A 647 71.16 -31.95 -41.26
C GLU A 647 70.28 -31.69 -42.50
N TYR A 648 69.96 -30.43 -42.81
CA TYR A 648 69.24 -30.13 -44.06
C TYR A 648 70.00 -30.55 -45.31
N LYS A 649 71.33 -30.38 -45.35
CA LYS A 649 72.17 -30.87 -46.46
C LYS A 649 72.14 -32.39 -46.57
N ILE A 650 72.17 -33.12 -45.44
CA ILE A 650 72.03 -34.58 -45.41
C ILE A 650 70.67 -34.98 -45.99
N PHE A 651 69.58 -34.30 -45.61
CA PHE A 651 68.26 -34.59 -46.17
C PHE A 651 68.19 -34.33 -47.68
N ILE A 652 68.78 -33.22 -48.17
CA ILE A 652 68.83 -32.92 -49.61
C ILE A 652 69.68 -33.96 -50.34
N GLN A 653 70.81 -34.38 -49.79
CA GLN A 653 71.64 -35.42 -50.38
C GLN A 653 70.89 -36.75 -50.45
N ARG A 654 70.26 -37.17 -49.35
CA ARG A 654 69.41 -38.37 -49.31
C ARG A 654 68.28 -38.28 -50.33
N TYR A 655 67.69 -37.11 -50.52
CA TYR A 655 66.68 -36.86 -51.54
C TYR A 655 67.24 -37.04 -52.97
N ASN A 656 68.40 -36.46 -53.28
CA ASN A 656 69.04 -36.58 -54.59
C ASN A 656 69.51 -38.01 -54.92
N GLU A 657 69.85 -38.79 -53.91
CA GLU A 657 70.30 -40.19 -54.05
C GLU A 657 69.15 -41.20 -54.03
N LEU A 658 67.89 -40.75 -53.94
CA LEU A 658 66.73 -41.65 -53.89
C LEU A 658 66.62 -42.50 -55.16
N PRO A 659 66.57 -43.84 -55.03
CA PRO A 659 66.23 -44.71 -56.16
C PRO A 659 64.82 -44.39 -56.67
N GLN A 660 64.62 -44.40 -57.99
CA GLN A 660 63.32 -44.09 -58.60
C GLN A 660 62.18 -44.99 -58.07
N ARG A 661 62.47 -46.25 -57.69
CA ARG A 661 61.51 -47.25 -57.19
C ARG A 661 61.89 -47.81 -55.81
N ALA A 662 61.79 -46.98 -54.77
CA ALA A 662 62.01 -47.40 -53.38
C ALA A 662 61.06 -46.66 -52.42
N ALA A 663 59.77 -47.04 -52.45
CA ALA A 663 58.71 -46.41 -51.68
C ALA A 663 58.98 -46.35 -50.16
N ILE A 664 59.57 -47.41 -49.58
CA ILE A 664 59.94 -47.44 -48.14
C ILE A 664 60.94 -46.34 -47.79
N VAL A 665 61.97 -46.15 -48.63
CA VAL A 665 63.04 -45.17 -48.38
C VAL A 665 62.52 -43.75 -48.53
N LYS A 666 61.60 -43.51 -49.49
CA LYS A 666 60.91 -42.22 -49.65
C LYS A 666 60.07 -41.86 -48.42
N GLN A 667 59.32 -42.81 -47.86
CA GLN A 667 58.51 -42.59 -46.65
C GLN A 667 59.37 -42.28 -45.42
N ALA A 668 60.46 -43.02 -45.24
CA ALA A 668 61.38 -42.81 -44.13
C ALA A 668 62.00 -41.40 -44.17
N LEU A 669 62.47 -40.97 -45.35
CA LEU A 669 63.05 -39.63 -45.52
C LEU A 669 62.05 -38.51 -45.22
N TYR A 670 60.80 -38.62 -45.68
CA TYR A 670 59.74 -37.65 -45.39
C TYR A 670 59.51 -37.49 -43.88
N THR A 671 59.41 -38.62 -43.18
CA THR A 671 59.19 -38.65 -41.72
C THR A 671 60.35 -38.01 -40.97
N ASP A 672 61.59 -38.32 -41.36
CA ASP A 672 62.79 -37.75 -40.75
C ASP A 672 62.82 -36.21 -40.91
N ILE A 673 62.47 -35.69 -42.09
CA ILE A 673 62.44 -34.24 -42.36
C ILE A 673 61.40 -33.54 -41.46
N ILE A 674 60.19 -34.09 -41.34
CA ILE A 674 59.13 -33.51 -40.49
C ILE A 674 59.56 -33.51 -39.02
N ASN A 675 60.07 -34.64 -38.52
CA ASN A 675 60.51 -34.74 -37.14
C ASN A 675 61.64 -33.75 -36.84
N PHE A 676 62.56 -33.57 -37.78
CA PHE A 676 63.61 -32.57 -37.65
C PHE A 676 63.08 -31.13 -37.67
N GLN A 677 62.14 -30.80 -38.55
CA GLN A 677 61.52 -29.47 -38.60
C GLN A 677 60.80 -29.07 -37.31
N HIS A 678 60.29 -30.05 -36.56
CA HIS A 678 59.64 -29.85 -35.26
C HIS A 678 60.58 -30.06 -34.06
N SER A 679 61.87 -30.27 -34.30
CA SER A 679 62.84 -30.50 -33.23
C SER A 679 63.27 -29.17 -32.57
N GLU A 680 63.67 -29.24 -31.30
CA GLU A 680 64.12 -28.07 -30.52
C GLU A 680 65.19 -27.22 -31.23
N PRO A 681 66.22 -27.79 -31.91
CA PRO A 681 67.21 -27.01 -32.65
C PRO A 681 66.64 -26.15 -33.79
N VAL A 682 65.48 -26.52 -34.36
CA VAL A 682 64.83 -25.77 -35.44
C VAL A 682 63.85 -24.76 -34.90
N ILE A 683 63.06 -25.14 -33.89
CA ILE A 683 62.09 -24.23 -33.25
C ILE A 683 62.80 -23.05 -32.57
N THR A 684 63.93 -23.30 -31.91
CA THR A 684 64.69 -22.24 -31.22
C THR A 684 65.36 -21.24 -32.17
N LEU A 685 65.39 -21.51 -33.48
CA LEU A 685 65.86 -20.53 -34.48
C LEU A 685 64.97 -19.29 -34.57
N GLU A 686 63.72 -19.36 -34.11
CA GLU A 686 62.83 -18.19 -34.02
C GLU A 686 63.42 -17.07 -33.16
N GLU A 687 64.26 -17.40 -32.17
CA GLU A 687 64.98 -16.43 -31.34
C GLU A 687 65.98 -15.58 -32.14
N LEU A 688 66.27 -15.94 -33.38
CA LEU A 688 67.17 -15.22 -34.28
C LEU A 688 66.44 -14.40 -35.36
N HIS A 689 65.10 -14.38 -35.37
CA HIS A 689 64.33 -13.70 -36.42
C HIS A 689 64.73 -12.22 -36.56
N ASP A 690 64.86 -11.51 -35.43
CA ASP A 690 65.17 -10.08 -35.35
C ASP A 690 66.65 -9.81 -35.01
N ASN A 691 67.57 -10.73 -35.30
CA ASN A 691 68.99 -10.53 -35.00
C ASN A 691 69.66 -9.59 -36.01
N ASP A 692 70.32 -8.53 -35.55
CA ASP A 692 70.99 -7.52 -36.39
C ASP A 692 72.33 -7.99 -37.01
N ASP A 693 72.85 -9.16 -36.62
CA ASP A 693 74.11 -9.69 -37.17
C ASP A 693 73.91 -10.25 -38.59
N SER A 694 74.56 -9.58 -39.55
CA SER A 694 74.45 -9.92 -40.98
C SER A 694 74.92 -11.34 -41.33
N GLU A 695 75.88 -11.90 -40.58
CA GLU A 695 76.39 -13.25 -40.84
C GLU A 695 75.42 -14.32 -40.33
N ILE A 696 74.83 -14.11 -39.15
CA ILE A 696 73.77 -14.97 -38.60
C ILE A 696 72.55 -14.96 -39.54
N GLN A 697 72.14 -13.78 -40.01
CA GLN A 697 71.04 -13.64 -40.98
C GLN A 697 71.36 -14.31 -42.33
N GLY A 698 72.62 -14.25 -42.77
CA GLY A 698 73.10 -15.00 -43.93
C GLY A 698 72.90 -16.50 -43.78
N GLN A 699 73.21 -17.07 -42.61
CA GLN A 699 72.98 -18.48 -42.33
C GLN A 699 71.49 -18.84 -42.16
N MET A 700 70.68 -17.97 -41.56
CA MET A 700 69.22 -18.15 -41.48
C MET A 700 68.57 -18.14 -42.86
N THR A 701 69.04 -17.27 -43.76
CA THR A 701 68.62 -17.25 -45.17
C THR A 701 69.04 -18.56 -45.87
N LEU A 702 70.26 -19.05 -45.62
CA LEU A 702 70.72 -20.34 -46.13
C LEU A 702 69.85 -21.50 -45.63
N ILE A 703 69.52 -21.56 -44.34
CA ILE A 703 68.62 -22.57 -43.77
C ILE A 703 67.25 -22.50 -44.46
N SER A 704 66.70 -21.30 -44.65
CA SER A 704 65.42 -21.10 -45.34
C SER A 704 65.47 -21.60 -46.79
N ASN A 705 66.56 -21.33 -47.51
CA ASN A 705 66.77 -21.82 -48.87
C ASN A 705 66.91 -23.35 -48.91
N LEU A 706 67.67 -23.96 -47.98
CA LEU A 706 67.83 -25.41 -47.89
C LEU A 706 66.50 -26.09 -47.55
N LYS A 707 65.72 -25.52 -46.63
CA LYS A 707 64.34 -25.96 -46.36
C LYS A 707 63.49 -25.89 -47.63
N SER A 708 63.60 -24.80 -48.40
CA SER A 708 62.87 -24.64 -49.65
C SER A 708 63.24 -25.67 -50.72
N ASN A 709 64.50 -26.11 -50.79
CA ASN A 709 64.92 -27.17 -51.73
C ASN A 709 64.23 -28.51 -51.47
N LEU A 710 63.76 -28.75 -50.23
CA LEU A 710 63.00 -29.95 -49.89
C LEU A 710 61.49 -29.79 -50.16
N ASN A 711 61.00 -28.58 -50.46
CA ASN A 711 59.56 -28.34 -50.64
C ASN A 711 58.98 -29.14 -51.81
N GLU A 712 59.71 -29.29 -52.92
CA GLU A 712 59.23 -30.08 -54.06
C GLU A 712 59.06 -31.56 -53.69
N PHE A 713 60.01 -32.13 -52.95
CA PHE A 713 59.89 -33.48 -52.41
C PHE A 713 58.69 -33.63 -51.48
N MET A 714 58.52 -32.68 -50.55
CA MET A 714 57.43 -32.68 -49.58
C MET A 714 56.05 -32.52 -50.26
N ALA A 715 55.96 -31.72 -51.31
CA ALA A 715 54.73 -31.49 -52.06
C ALA A 715 54.34 -32.67 -52.98
N ASN A 716 55.32 -33.36 -53.54
CA ASN A 716 55.11 -34.51 -54.44
C ASN A 716 54.93 -35.86 -53.71
N HIS A 717 54.99 -35.87 -52.38
CA HIS A 717 54.83 -37.10 -51.58
C HIS A 717 53.36 -37.50 -51.44
N ASN A 718 52.95 -38.63 -52.05
CA ASN A 718 51.62 -39.23 -51.89
C ASN A 718 51.67 -40.47 -51.01
N GLU A 719 51.36 -40.30 -49.72
CA GLU A 719 51.40 -41.36 -48.71
C GLU A 719 50.56 -42.60 -49.11
N LYS A 720 49.42 -42.40 -49.77
CA LYS A 720 48.50 -43.48 -50.15
C LYS A 720 49.04 -44.37 -51.27
N GLU A 721 49.74 -43.80 -52.24
CA GLU A 721 50.35 -44.54 -53.35
C GLU A 721 51.61 -45.27 -52.90
N ILE A 722 52.46 -44.58 -52.13
CA ILE A 722 53.69 -45.14 -51.57
C ILE A 722 53.38 -46.33 -50.67
N LYS A 723 52.36 -46.23 -49.80
CA LYS A 723 51.95 -47.35 -48.94
C LYS A 723 51.49 -48.59 -49.73
N LYS A 724 50.75 -48.39 -50.83
CA LYS A 724 50.33 -49.50 -51.71
C LYS A 724 51.52 -50.18 -52.40
N GLU A 725 52.50 -49.40 -52.86
CA GLU A 725 53.73 -49.93 -53.47
C GLU A 725 54.53 -50.78 -52.46
N ILE A 726 54.66 -50.31 -51.21
CA ILE A 726 55.31 -51.06 -50.12
C ILE A 726 54.59 -52.38 -49.83
N GLU A 727 53.25 -52.36 -49.74
CA GLU A 727 52.45 -53.57 -49.49
C GLU A 727 52.60 -54.60 -50.64
N PHE A 728 52.68 -54.12 -51.89
CA PHE A 728 52.87 -54.98 -53.05
C PHE A 728 54.24 -55.65 -53.06
N ASP A 729 55.31 -54.90 -52.78
CA ASP A 729 56.69 -55.42 -52.73
C ASP A 729 56.85 -56.46 -51.62
N ASN A 730 56.32 -56.20 -50.43
CA ASN A 730 56.34 -57.15 -49.32
C ASN A 730 55.58 -58.44 -49.66
N ALA A 731 54.42 -58.33 -50.31
CA ALA A 731 53.64 -59.49 -50.72
C ALA A 731 54.39 -60.38 -51.74
N ARG A 732 55.18 -59.77 -52.64
CA ARG A 732 56.02 -60.51 -53.61
C ARG A 732 57.21 -61.17 -52.92
N ALA A 733 57.90 -60.49 -52.02
CA ALA A 733 59.02 -61.06 -51.25
C ALA A 733 58.58 -62.28 -50.41
N ASN A 734 57.41 -62.19 -49.76
CA ASN A 734 56.84 -63.28 -48.96
C ASN A 734 56.58 -64.57 -49.78
N LEU A 735 56.29 -64.46 -51.09
CA LEU A 735 56.09 -65.64 -51.94
C LEU A 735 57.40 -66.40 -52.16
N GLU A 736 58.51 -65.70 -52.37
CA GLU A 736 59.82 -66.34 -52.52
C GLU A 736 60.26 -66.99 -51.22
N GLU A 737 60.18 -66.27 -50.09
CA GLU A 737 60.54 -66.83 -48.79
C GLU A 737 59.73 -68.09 -48.47
N LYS A 738 58.41 -68.06 -48.68
CA LYS A 738 57.53 -69.19 -48.36
C LYS A 738 57.75 -70.43 -49.24
N TYR A 739 58.03 -70.24 -50.53
CA TYR A 739 58.09 -71.34 -51.48
C TYR A 739 59.51 -71.80 -51.83
N PHE A 740 60.51 -70.93 -51.74
CA PHE A 740 61.91 -71.19 -52.08
C PHE A 740 62.92 -70.76 -51.02
N GLY A 741 62.49 -70.11 -49.92
CA GLY A 741 63.36 -69.81 -48.78
C GLY A 741 63.80 -71.05 -47.97
N VAL A 742 64.49 -70.81 -46.87
CA VAL A 742 65.00 -71.88 -45.98
C VAL A 742 63.83 -72.57 -45.26
N ASN A 743 63.77 -73.91 -45.33
CA ASN A 743 62.62 -74.72 -44.87
C ASN A 743 61.32 -74.41 -45.63
N SER A 744 61.43 -73.97 -46.88
CA SER A 744 60.27 -73.63 -47.70
C SER A 744 59.44 -74.83 -48.13
N ILE A 745 58.25 -74.56 -48.67
CA ILE A 745 57.32 -75.60 -49.13
C ILE A 745 57.97 -76.55 -50.16
N PHE A 746 58.77 -76.02 -51.09
CA PHE A 746 59.43 -76.85 -52.12
C PHE A 746 60.72 -77.50 -51.61
N GLU A 747 61.46 -76.87 -50.71
CA GLU A 747 62.62 -77.52 -50.07
C GLU A 747 62.18 -78.72 -49.21
N ASN A 748 61.18 -78.52 -48.33
CA ASN A 748 60.61 -79.58 -47.50
C ASN A 748 60.04 -80.70 -48.38
N TYR A 749 59.41 -80.36 -49.51
CA TYR A 749 58.95 -81.35 -50.47
C TYR A 749 60.08 -82.26 -50.98
N LEU A 750 61.21 -81.67 -51.38
CA LEU A 750 62.34 -82.43 -51.90
C LEU A 750 62.95 -83.32 -50.81
N GLN A 751 63.05 -82.83 -49.58
CA GLN A 751 63.54 -83.59 -48.43
C GLN A 751 62.62 -84.76 -48.04
N GLU A 752 61.31 -84.51 -47.89
CA GLU A 752 60.30 -85.54 -47.58
C GLU A 752 60.30 -86.65 -48.64
N ARG A 753 60.40 -86.25 -49.91
CA ARG A 753 60.46 -87.18 -51.04
C ARG A 753 61.74 -88.01 -50.99
N ALA A 754 62.90 -87.38 -50.79
CA ALA A 754 64.18 -88.06 -50.72
C ALA A 754 64.19 -89.11 -49.60
N HIS A 755 63.61 -88.81 -48.43
CA HIS A 755 63.47 -89.77 -47.33
C HIS A 755 62.50 -90.92 -47.67
N THR A 756 61.35 -90.61 -48.24
CA THR A 756 60.30 -91.61 -48.53
C THR A 756 60.70 -92.58 -49.64
N PHE A 757 61.43 -92.11 -50.65
CA PHE A 757 61.78 -92.90 -51.84
C PHE A 757 63.27 -93.19 -51.97
N TRP A 758 64.05 -93.00 -50.89
CA TRP A 758 65.51 -93.13 -50.89
C TRP A 758 66.01 -94.39 -51.60
N PHE A 759 65.40 -95.56 -51.35
CA PHE A 759 65.81 -96.81 -51.99
C PHE A 759 65.51 -96.85 -53.51
N LYS A 760 64.35 -96.31 -53.93
CA LYS A 760 63.97 -96.24 -55.35
C LYS A 760 64.80 -95.21 -56.11
N ASP A 761 65.11 -94.09 -55.45
CA ASP A 761 65.95 -93.04 -56.00
C ASP A 761 67.42 -93.49 -56.03
N PHE A 762 67.89 -94.32 -55.09
CA PHE A 762 69.21 -94.95 -55.14
C PHE A 762 69.35 -95.87 -56.37
N LEU A 763 68.38 -96.77 -56.59
CA LEU A 763 68.37 -97.64 -57.78
C LEU A 763 68.23 -96.84 -59.08
N SER A 764 67.38 -95.81 -59.10
CA SER A 764 67.23 -94.91 -60.26
C SER A 764 68.47 -94.07 -60.50
N SER A 765 69.24 -93.72 -59.45
CA SER A 765 70.50 -92.98 -59.58
C SER A 765 71.60 -93.86 -60.18
N LEU A 766 71.68 -95.14 -59.78
CA LEU A 766 72.57 -96.14 -60.38
C LEU A 766 72.19 -96.41 -61.85
N ALA A 767 70.89 -96.49 -62.16
CA ALA A 767 70.41 -96.57 -63.54
C ALA A 767 70.73 -95.30 -64.35
N SER A 768 70.62 -94.11 -63.75
CA SER A 768 71.00 -92.85 -64.39
C SER A 768 72.51 -92.70 -64.59
N PHE A 769 73.32 -93.31 -63.74
CA PHE A 769 74.78 -93.35 -63.90
C PHE A 769 75.18 -94.32 -65.04
N ALA A 770 74.52 -95.47 -65.14
CA ALA A 770 74.76 -96.45 -66.21
C ALA A 770 74.17 -96.05 -67.58
N LEU A 771 73.04 -95.33 -67.61
CA LEU A 771 72.32 -94.92 -68.84
C LEU A 771 72.40 -93.41 -69.11
N GLY A 772 73.21 -92.67 -68.36
CA GLY A 772 73.32 -91.21 -68.45
C GLY A 772 73.81 -90.71 -69.82
N CYS A 773 74.53 -91.54 -70.57
CA CYS A 773 74.99 -91.22 -71.92
C CYS A 773 73.86 -91.11 -72.98
N ILE A 774 72.62 -91.47 -72.63
CA ILE A 774 71.43 -91.38 -73.51
C ILE A 774 70.38 -90.41 -72.94
N GLY A 775 70.76 -89.55 -71.99
CA GLY A 775 69.90 -88.47 -71.46
C GLY A 775 68.83 -88.91 -70.46
N TYR A 776 68.93 -90.12 -69.90
CA TYR A 776 68.02 -90.58 -68.86
C TYR A 776 68.23 -89.81 -67.54
N LYS A 777 67.20 -89.12 -67.05
CA LYS A 777 67.20 -88.44 -65.75
C LYS A 777 66.33 -89.21 -64.76
N SER A 778 66.76 -89.25 -63.50
CA SER A 778 65.91 -89.78 -62.43
C SER A 778 64.71 -88.86 -62.16
N ASP A 779 63.62 -89.46 -61.67
CA ASP A 779 62.38 -88.78 -61.31
C ASP A 779 62.61 -87.70 -60.21
N ALA A 780 63.63 -87.88 -59.37
CA ALA A 780 64.09 -86.88 -58.40
C ALA A 780 64.82 -85.70 -59.07
N GLN A 781 65.77 -85.96 -59.98
CA GLN A 781 66.48 -84.91 -60.72
C GLN A 781 65.56 -84.06 -61.61
N LEU A 782 64.53 -84.66 -62.21
CA LEU A 782 63.54 -83.93 -63.01
C LEU A 782 62.73 -82.93 -62.16
N ARG A 783 62.38 -83.29 -60.92
CA ARG A 783 61.64 -82.39 -60.02
C ARG A 783 62.51 -81.30 -59.42
N GLN A 784 63.76 -81.62 -59.07
CA GLN A 784 64.74 -80.62 -58.64
C GLN A 784 64.96 -79.59 -59.75
N GLY A 785 65.31 -80.03 -60.96
CA GLY A 785 65.59 -79.13 -62.07
C GLY A 785 64.39 -78.25 -62.45
N TYR A 786 63.17 -78.79 -62.37
CA TYR A 786 61.97 -77.98 -62.57
C TYR A 786 61.80 -76.89 -61.50
N LEU A 787 62.01 -77.22 -60.23
CA LEU A 787 61.88 -76.27 -59.13
C LEU A 787 62.95 -75.17 -59.20
N ASP A 788 64.17 -75.49 -59.62
CA ASP A 788 65.24 -74.50 -59.84
C ASP A 788 64.86 -73.51 -60.97
N GLU A 789 64.29 -74.01 -62.07
CA GLU A 789 63.81 -73.16 -63.16
C GLU A 789 62.56 -72.33 -62.78
N LEU A 790 61.72 -72.87 -61.90
CA LEU A 790 60.56 -72.15 -61.35
C LEU A 790 61.01 -71.03 -60.40
N HIS A 791 62.02 -71.30 -59.57
CA HIS A 791 62.63 -70.30 -58.69
C HIS A 791 63.21 -69.13 -59.51
N THR A 792 63.97 -69.44 -60.55
CA THR A 792 64.52 -68.42 -61.47
C THR A 792 63.41 -67.56 -62.10
N SER A 793 62.27 -68.18 -62.45
CA SER A 793 61.12 -67.46 -63.00
C SER A 793 60.43 -66.56 -61.97
N LEU A 794 60.45 -66.94 -60.70
CA LEU A 794 59.93 -66.13 -59.59
C LEU A 794 60.84 -64.93 -59.32
N GLN A 795 62.15 -65.14 -59.30
CA GLN A 795 63.14 -64.06 -59.12
C GLN A 795 63.00 -62.98 -60.20
N LEU A 796 62.86 -63.37 -61.47
CA LEU A 796 62.62 -62.41 -62.56
C LEU A 796 61.30 -61.62 -62.41
N TYR A 797 60.27 -62.24 -61.83
CA TYR A 797 59.00 -61.58 -61.52
C TYR A 797 59.12 -60.60 -60.34
N GLN A 798 60.00 -60.89 -59.38
CA GLN A 798 60.27 -59.99 -58.25
C GLN A 798 61.11 -58.78 -58.67
N GLU A 799 62.17 -59.02 -59.44
CA GLU A 799 63.00 -57.96 -60.02
C GLU A 799 62.18 -57.04 -60.93
N ASN A 800 61.27 -57.61 -61.73
CA ASN A 800 60.41 -56.85 -62.62
C ASN A 800 59.08 -57.57 -62.86
N SER A 801 58.03 -57.14 -62.16
CA SER A 801 56.65 -57.67 -62.27
C SER A 801 55.91 -57.22 -63.54
N SER A 802 56.64 -57.03 -64.64
CA SER A 802 56.05 -56.81 -65.95
C SER A 802 55.14 -57.99 -66.33
N GLU A 803 54.09 -57.71 -67.11
CA GLU A 803 53.15 -58.71 -67.61
C GLU A 803 53.88 -59.93 -68.24
N LYS A 804 54.97 -59.66 -68.97
CA LYS A 804 55.82 -60.69 -69.59
C LYS A 804 56.40 -61.67 -68.57
N ASN A 805 56.92 -61.19 -67.45
CA ASN A 805 57.53 -62.03 -66.42
C ASN A 805 56.46 -62.76 -65.59
N THR A 806 55.36 -62.07 -65.25
CA THR A 806 54.19 -62.69 -64.60
C THR A 806 53.64 -63.84 -65.43
N ARG A 807 53.48 -63.65 -66.74
CA ARG A 807 52.98 -64.68 -67.67
C ARG A 807 53.94 -65.87 -67.75
N LYS A 808 55.25 -65.62 -67.84
CA LYS A 808 56.27 -66.69 -67.85
C LYS A 808 56.22 -67.53 -66.58
N LEU A 809 56.09 -66.90 -65.41
CA LEU A 809 55.99 -67.60 -64.13
C LEU A 809 54.73 -68.48 -64.08
N PHE A 810 53.56 -67.96 -64.45
CA PHE A 810 52.34 -68.78 -64.52
C PHE A 810 52.46 -69.93 -65.52
N GLN A 811 53.05 -69.70 -66.70
CA GLN A 811 53.31 -70.76 -67.67
C GLN A 811 54.20 -71.87 -67.09
N LYS A 812 55.24 -71.49 -66.34
CA LYS A 812 56.13 -72.45 -65.70
C LYS A 812 55.43 -73.27 -64.63
N ILE A 813 54.57 -72.65 -63.81
CA ILE A 813 53.75 -73.36 -62.82
C ILE A 813 52.80 -74.36 -63.52
N ASN A 814 52.12 -73.93 -64.58
CA ASN A 814 51.19 -74.78 -65.32
C ASN A 814 51.87 -75.96 -66.00
N TYR A 815 53.06 -75.75 -66.56
CA TYR A 815 53.88 -76.84 -67.08
C TYR A 815 54.14 -77.90 -66.00
N GLY A 816 54.56 -77.51 -64.80
CA GLY A 816 54.77 -78.44 -63.70
C GLY A 816 53.50 -79.20 -63.27
N LEU A 817 52.35 -78.51 -63.23
CA LEU A 817 51.05 -79.14 -62.94
C LEU A 817 50.65 -80.22 -63.95
N THR A 818 51.03 -80.05 -65.23
CA THR A 818 50.77 -81.05 -66.28
C THR A 818 51.79 -82.20 -66.29
N GLN A 819 53.05 -81.94 -65.96
CA GLN A 819 54.12 -82.95 -66.03
C GLN A 819 54.17 -83.85 -64.80
N PHE A 820 53.79 -83.34 -63.63
CA PHE A 820 53.87 -84.08 -62.38
C PHE A 820 52.49 -84.40 -61.84
N SER A 821 51.92 -85.51 -62.30
CA SER A 821 50.65 -86.02 -61.80
C SER A 821 50.77 -86.53 -60.36
N PRO A 822 49.79 -86.27 -59.50
CA PRO A 822 49.75 -86.83 -58.15
C PRO A 822 49.45 -88.34 -58.20
N ARG A 823 49.91 -89.08 -57.18
CA ARG A 823 49.57 -90.52 -57.06
C ARG A 823 48.23 -90.77 -56.38
N ASN A 824 47.86 -89.87 -55.46
CA ASN A 824 46.57 -89.87 -54.77
C ASN A 824 45.68 -88.84 -55.45
N LYS A 825 44.38 -89.10 -55.53
CA LYS A 825 43.43 -88.14 -56.09
C LYS A 825 43.33 -86.91 -55.19
N ILE A 826 42.83 -85.82 -55.77
CA ILE A 826 42.47 -84.62 -55.02
C ILE A 826 41.51 -85.07 -53.89
N ASP A 827 41.77 -84.61 -52.66
CA ASP A 827 41.06 -84.94 -51.40
C ASP A 827 41.35 -86.31 -50.75
N GLU A 828 42.31 -87.08 -51.25
CA GLU A 828 42.81 -88.29 -50.58
C GLU A 828 44.02 -88.01 -49.67
N GLU A 829 44.14 -88.78 -48.57
CA GLU A 829 45.25 -88.67 -47.61
C GLU A 829 46.60 -88.85 -48.34
N GLY A 830 47.48 -87.84 -48.28
CA GLY A 830 48.77 -87.82 -48.96
C GLY A 830 48.82 -87.07 -50.30
N TYR A 831 47.69 -86.55 -50.82
CA TYR A 831 47.70 -85.64 -51.99
C TYR A 831 48.43 -84.31 -51.69
N ASP A 832 48.26 -83.80 -50.48
CA ASP A 832 48.92 -82.62 -49.92
C ASP A 832 50.45 -82.69 -49.96
N LYS A 833 51.01 -83.90 -49.88
CA LYS A 833 52.46 -84.14 -49.99
C LYS A 833 52.99 -84.10 -51.43
N SER A 834 52.12 -84.05 -52.43
CA SER A 834 52.54 -84.04 -53.84
C SER A 834 53.06 -82.67 -54.30
N LEU A 835 53.99 -82.68 -55.27
CA LEU A 835 54.45 -81.44 -55.93
C LEU A 835 53.29 -80.71 -56.60
N ASN A 836 52.33 -81.46 -57.16
CA ASN A 836 51.16 -80.92 -57.82
C ASN A 836 50.30 -80.05 -56.88
N SER A 837 50.03 -80.55 -55.66
CA SER A 837 49.31 -79.79 -54.64
C SER A 837 50.07 -78.53 -54.22
N LYS A 838 51.38 -78.66 -53.97
CA LYS A 838 52.26 -77.53 -53.61
C LYS A 838 52.31 -76.45 -54.72
N LEU A 839 52.39 -76.85 -55.99
CA LEU A 839 52.35 -75.94 -57.16
C LEU A 839 50.97 -75.29 -57.36
N SER A 840 49.89 -76.03 -57.12
CA SER A 840 48.52 -75.49 -57.21
C SER A 840 48.29 -74.41 -56.16
N ARG A 841 48.78 -74.66 -54.94
CA ARG A 841 48.77 -73.67 -53.87
C ARG A 841 49.60 -72.44 -54.24
N PHE A 842 50.82 -72.64 -54.75
CA PHE A 842 51.69 -71.55 -55.20
C PHE A 842 51.02 -70.68 -56.26
N ARG A 843 50.38 -71.30 -57.26
CA ARG A 843 49.64 -70.61 -58.31
C ARG A 843 48.50 -69.74 -57.76
N LYS A 844 47.75 -70.25 -56.77
CA LYS A 844 46.62 -69.55 -56.16
C LYS A 844 47.10 -68.35 -55.34
N GLU A 845 48.16 -68.52 -54.56
CA GLU A 845 48.73 -67.43 -53.76
C GLU A 845 49.37 -66.35 -54.63
N LEU A 846 50.09 -66.72 -55.70
CA LEU A 846 50.62 -65.76 -56.68
C LEU A 846 49.51 -64.95 -57.38
N ARG A 847 48.40 -65.60 -57.74
CA ARG A 847 47.23 -64.93 -58.32
C ARG A 847 46.64 -63.90 -57.37
N TYR A 848 46.45 -64.26 -56.10
CA TYR A 848 45.94 -63.34 -55.09
C TYR A 848 46.82 -62.10 -54.94
N VAL A 849 48.15 -62.27 -54.92
CA VAL A 849 49.09 -61.14 -54.84
C VAL A 849 48.97 -60.21 -56.06
N GLN A 850 48.75 -60.76 -57.25
CA GLN A 850 48.53 -59.95 -58.45
C GLN A 850 47.20 -59.20 -58.45
N GLU A 851 46.09 -59.88 -58.16
CA GLU A 851 44.75 -59.28 -58.18
C GLU A 851 44.58 -58.20 -57.11
N LYS A 852 45.19 -58.37 -55.93
CA LYS A 852 45.00 -57.45 -54.80
C LYS A 852 45.86 -56.20 -54.88
N TYR A 853 47.05 -56.30 -55.49
CA TYR A 853 48.09 -55.28 -55.30
C TYR A 853 48.72 -54.77 -56.61
N ALA A 854 48.48 -55.39 -57.79
CA ALA A 854 49.06 -54.89 -59.04
C ALA A 854 48.38 -53.59 -59.50
N VAL A 855 49.18 -52.58 -59.81
CA VAL A 855 48.76 -51.18 -60.06
C VAL A 855 48.34 -50.91 -61.52
N HIS A 856 48.23 -51.95 -62.37
CA HIS A 856 47.78 -51.79 -63.76
C HIS A 856 46.53 -52.64 -64.04
N GLU A 857 45.35 -52.03 -63.89
CA GLU A 857 44.17 -52.39 -64.66
C GLU A 857 44.48 -52.12 -66.14
N THR A 858 44.91 -53.16 -66.86
CA THR A 858 44.83 -53.20 -68.31
C THR A 858 43.76 -54.23 -68.64
N GLU A 859 42.75 -53.85 -69.43
CA GLU A 859 41.60 -54.67 -69.82
C GLU A 859 42.02 -56.03 -70.45
N GLU A 860 43.29 -56.20 -70.84
CA GLU A 860 43.87 -57.46 -71.34
C GLU A 860 44.25 -58.47 -70.24
N ASN A 861 44.46 -58.07 -68.98
CA ASN A 861 44.72 -59.00 -67.88
C ASN A 861 43.45 -59.79 -67.46
N GLN A 862 42.25 -59.26 -67.74
CA GLN A 862 41.01 -60.02 -67.59
C GLN A 862 40.93 -61.22 -68.56
N HIS A 863 41.55 -61.12 -69.74
CA HIS A 863 41.60 -62.21 -70.72
C HIS A 863 42.56 -63.35 -70.30
N LEU A 864 43.65 -63.03 -69.59
CA LEU A 864 44.59 -64.03 -69.06
C LEU A 864 43.97 -64.93 -67.98
N PHE A 865 43.08 -64.41 -67.13
CA PHE A 865 42.40 -65.21 -66.11
C PHE A 865 41.13 -65.92 -66.64
N LYS A 866 40.46 -65.37 -67.66
CA LYS A 866 39.35 -66.05 -68.36
C LYS A 866 39.79 -67.30 -69.14
N HIS A 867 40.98 -67.29 -69.76
CA HIS A 867 41.43 -68.44 -70.56
C HIS A 867 41.86 -69.65 -69.70
N TYR A 868 42.20 -69.44 -68.42
CA TYR A 868 42.50 -70.51 -67.47
C TYR A 868 41.27 -71.07 -66.74
N HIS A 869 40.09 -70.46 -66.91
CA HIS A 869 38.83 -70.95 -66.35
C HIS A 869 38.20 -72.10 -67.16
N GLN A 870 38.66 -72.35 -68.39
CA GLN A 870 38.11 -73.39 -69.30
C GLN A 870 38.80 -74.76 -69.19
N ILE A 871 39.80 -74.95 -68.32
CA ILE A 871 40.45 -76.27 -68.06
C ILE A 871 40.11 -76.77 -66.66
N GLN A 872 38.87 -76.51 -66.21
CA GLN A 872 38.35 -76.95 -64.91
C GLN A 872 36.95 -77.60 -65.02
N ASN A 873 36.63 -78.17 -66.18
CA ASN A 873 35.68 -79.27 -66.31
C ASN A 873 36.42 -80.52 -66.79
#